data_AF-A0A1E4JQ95-F1
#
_entry.id   AF-A0A1E4JQ95-F1
#
_cell.length_a   1.000
_cell.length_b   1.000
_cell.length_c   1.000
_cell.angle_alpha   90.00
_cell.angle_beta   90.00
_cell.angle_gamma   90.00
#
_symmetry.space_group_name_H-M   'P 1'
#
loop_
_entity.id
_entity.type
_entity.pdbx_description
1 polymer ?
#
loop_
_entity_poly.entity_id
_entity_poly.type
_entity_poly.pdbx_seq_one_letter_code
_entity_poly.pdbx_strand_id
1 'polypeptide(L)'
;MPPQGIAIDVIRAVADREGWQITYVPDSWDNLLVRLDKGEIDLLVGIAYSDERAKRFQFSQQSLIGNWGMVFRHTESHIDSLPDLKGKRVALMRGSTHSQALIDLSKQFDAGFTPVYVDTYADALQAIVERRADAGVVNRVFAALHAHQNDMVATGIVFNPIFVHYAAPKHADPALLHALDRDLAALKADPGSAYYESLRRWLEAAPETRYPSWLSWAVAAVAGLFILALAIVGLLRYQVKRQTGELQHRADLLQTEIQQREAAQQHLNQLAYFDGLTQLPNREGFRTALERMLSALQGSEARLALLFIDLDRLKNINDGLGHGAGDLLLQQVAQRLQSVLRAHDHLSRFGGDEFVAIVSDIDVQADAELVATRLLNSLAMPIDIGATQIYSSASIGIALYPDDASSVETLLKHADTAMYQAKEQGGNRFLFYHAQQTARVVERLTLDTRLRQALERDEFLLHYQPIVELESGRIVGLEALLRWNDPDQGLVLPGAFISAAEDTGLIVQLGEWVLEAGCTQLHAWQKQGKADELTLAVNVSTRQFEGGRLVKSVAQALARTGLAAECLELEITENVMLIMNDEVRSSLDKLRGMGVRLSLDDFGTGYSSLSYLKQLPFHALKIDQSFVRRIPDQAGDTQIVTTILALAKGLGLEVIAEGIETSQQYDFLRENGCEFGQGYLMSRPQPADRLAALIGEKAMPRLA
;
A
#
# COMPACT_ATOMS: atom_id res chain seq x y z
N MET A 1 72.11 -59.78 -56.52
CA MET A 1 70.98 -58.94 -56.07
C MET A 1 71.29 -57.50 -56.45
N PRO A 2 70.31 -56.66 -56.81
CA PRO A 2 70.55 -55.22 -56.91
C PRO A 2 71.04 -54.71 -55.55
N PRO A 3 72.00 -53.76 -55.50
CA PRO A 3 72.44 -53.22 -54.23
C PRO A 3 71.25 -52.53 -53.53
N GLN A 4 71.20 -52.67 -52.21
CA GLN A 4 70.13 -52.16 -51.36
C GLN A 4 70.74 -51.43 -50.16
N GLY A 5 69.99 -50.47 -49.61
CA GLY A 5 70.39 -49.70 -48.43
C GLY A 5 70.20 -48.20 -48.64
N ILE A 6 70.31 -47.44 -47.55
CA ILE A 6 70.00 -46.00 -47.51
C ILE A 6 70.77 -45.22 -48.59
N ALA A 7 72.07 -45.50 -48.77
CA ALA A 7 72.88 -44.83 -49.79
C ALA A 7 72.43 -45.13 -51.22
N ILE A 8 71.87 -46.32 -51.45
CA ILE A 8 71.39 -46.75 -52.76
C ILE A 8 70.00 -46.20 -53.06
N ASP A 9 69.12 -46.16 -52.05
CA ASP A 9 67.79 -45.57 -52.17
C ASP A 9 67.87 -44.06 -52.45
N VAL A 10 68.79 -43.37 -51.76
CA VAL A 10 69.00 -41.93 -51.92
C VAL A 10 69.64 -41.60 -53.26
N ILE A 11 70.69 -42.31 -53.70
CA ILE A 11 71.29 -42.03 -55.02
C ILE A 11 70.30 -42.30 -56.17
N ARG A 12 69.40 -43.27 -56.01
CA ARG A 12 68.33 -43.52 -56.99
C ARG A 12 67.36 -42.34 -57.06
N ALA A 13 66.92 -41.83 -55.91
CA ALA A 13 66.04 -40.66 -55.85
C ALA A 13 66.69 -39.39 -56.44
N VAL A 14 68.00 -39.22 -56.26
CA VAL A 14 68.77 -38.13 -56.89
C VAL A 14 68.88 -38.34 -58.39
N ALA A 15 69.24 -39.55 -58.83
CA ALA A 15 69.33 -39.86 -60.26
C ALA A 15 68.00 -39.71 -61.01
N ASP A 16 66.87 -40.06 -60.38
CA ASP A 16 65.55 -39.87 -60.96
C ASP A 16 65.22 -38.37 -61.14
N ARG A 17 65.73 -37.49 -60.27
CA ARG A 17 65.53 -36.02 -60.36
C ARG A 17 66.45 -35.37 -61.40
N GLU A 18 67.72 -35.79 -61.44
CA GLU A 18 68.73 -35.23 -62.36
C GLU A 18 68.74 -35.93 -63.73
N GLY A 19 67.98 -37.01 -63.91
CA GLY A 19 67.93 -37.81 -65.14
C GLY A 19 69.18 -38.67 -65.38
N TRP A 20 69.88 -39.09 -64.32
CA TRP A 20 71.11 -39.89 -64.44
C TRP A 20 70.82 -41.37 -64.71
N GLN A 21 71.67 -42.03 -65.49
CA GLN A 21 71.68 -43.48 -65.62
C GLN A 21 72.74 -44.10 -64.71
N ILE A 22 72.29 -44.87 -63.72
CA ILE A 22 73.19 -45.52 -62.76
C ILE A 22 73.55 -46.92 -63.24
N THR A 23 74.85 -47.21 -63.34
CA THR A 23 75.38 -48.57 -63.48
C THR A 23 76.13 -48.95 -62.21
N TYR A 24 75.71 -50.02 -61.53
CA TYR A 24 76.35 -50.47 -60.29
C TYR A 24 77.54 -51.39 -60.58
N VAL A 25 78.69 -51.10 -59.95
CA VAL A 25 79.90 -51.93 -60.03
C VAL A 25 80.13 -52.62 -58.68
N PRO A 26 79.81 -53.92 -58.53
CA PRO A 26 80.07 -54.66 -57.30
C PRO A 26 81.54 -55.11 -57.23
N ASP A 27 82.26 -54.76 -56.17
CA ASP A 27 83.62 -55.23 -55.88
C ASP A 27 83.89 -55.19 -54.36
N SER A 28 85.06 -55.66 -53.91
CA SER A 28 85.49 -55.54 -52.52
C SER A 28 85.77 -54.08 -52.15
N TRP A 29 85.66 -53.73 -50.87
CA TRP A 29 85.85 -52.34 -50.41
C TRP A 29 87.21 -51.76 -50.82
N ASP A 30 88.29 -52.52 -50.66
CA ASP A 30 89.64 -52.09 -51.03
C ASP A 30 89.79 -51.91 -52.54
N ASN A 31 89.19 -52.81 -53.35
CA ASN A 31 89.19 -52.68 -54.80
C ASN A 31 88.37 -51.47 -55.27
N LEU A 32 87.23 -51.18 -54.65
CA LEU A 32 86.41 -50.01 -54.97
C LEU A 32 87.16 -48.71 -54.71
N LEU A 33 87.95 -48.63 -53.62
CA LEU A 33 88.81 -47.47 -53.36
C LEU A 33 89.88 -47.30 -54.45
N VAL A 34 90.50 -48.39 -54.90
CA VAL A 34 91.50 -48.36 -55.99
C VAL A 34 90.87 -47.95 -57.31
N ARG A 35 89.68 -48.48 -57.64
CA ARG A 35 88.93 -48.11 -58.85
C ARG A 35 88.51 -46.65 -58.85
N LEU A 36 88.08 -46.12 -57.71
CA LEU A 36 87.76 -44.69 -57.54
C LEU A 36 88.99 -43.82 -57.77
N ASP A 37 90.16 -44.24 -57.24
CA ASP A 37 91.44 -43.52 -57.40
C ASP A 37 91.89 -43.45 -58.87
N LYS A 38 91.62 -44.53 -59.62
CA LYS A 38 91.91 -44.62 -61.06
C LYS A 38 90.85 -43.93 -61.94
N GLY A 39 89.73 -43.51 -61.38
CA GLY A 39 88.60 -42.95 -62.15
C GLY A 39 87.82 -44.00 -62.96
N GLU A 40 87.89 -45.27 -62.59
CA GLU A 40 87.09 -46.34 -63.21
C GLU A 40 85.62 -46.33 -62.75
N ILE A 41 85.35 -45.65 -61.63
CA ILE A 41 84.00 -45.37 -61.12
C ILE A 41 83.86 -43.88 -60.82
N ASP A 42 82.71 -43.30 -61.16
CA ASP A 42 82.46 -41.86 -61.01
C ASP A 42 82.11 -41.48 -59.57
N LEU A 43 81.48 -42.40 -58.83
CA LEU A 43 80.96 -42.16 -57.49
C LEU A 43 81.05 -43.42 -56.63
N LEU A 44 81.61 -43.29 -55.43
CA LEU A 44 81.57 -44.30 -54.39
C LEU A 44 80.59 -43.88 -53.30
N VAL A 45 79.64 -44.76 -53.00
CA VAL A 45 78.61 -44.54 -51.98
C VAL A 45 79.07 -45.08 -50.63
N GLY A 46 78.67 -44.44 -49.54
CA GLY A 46 78.80 -45.03 -48.21
C GLY A 46 80.19 -44.92 -47.57
N ILE A 47 81.01 -43.93 -47.94
CA ILE A 47 82.38 -43.76 -47.46
C ILE A 47 82.47 -42.76 -46.30
N ALA A 48 83.17 -43.14 -45.24
CA ALA A 48 83.47 -42.25 -44.12
C ALA A 48 84.57 -41.24 -44.50
N TYR A 49 84.34 -39.97 -44.16
CA TYR A 49 85.33 -38.90 -44.31
C TYR A 49 86.52 -39.14 -43.36
N SER A 50 87.74 -38.96 -43.87
CA SER A 50 88.97 -38.83 -43.07
C SER A 50 89.94 -37.91 -43.78
N ASP A 51 90.82 -37.23 -43.04
CA ASP A 51 91.81 -36.31 -43.63
C ASP A 51 92.76 -37.02 -44.61
N GLU A 52 93.06 -38.29 -44.36
CA GLU A 52 93.87 -39.12 -45.27
C GLU A 52 93.15 -39.38 -46.60
N ARG A 53 91.85 -39.68 -46.55
CA ARG A 53 91.04 -39.94 -47.75
C ARG A 53 90.70 -38.64 -48.48
N ALA A 54 90.50 -37.53 -47.77
CA ALA A 54 90.25 -36.22 -48.37
C ALA A 54 91.44 -35.72 -49.23
N LYS A 55 92.66 -36.21 -48.97
CA LYS A 55 93.82 -36.00 -49.86
C LYS A 55 93.68 -36.73 -51.19
N ARG A 56 93.02 -37.89 -51.21
CA ARG A 56 92.90 -38.79 -52.38
C ARG A 56 91.59 -38.62 -53.16
N PHE A 57 90.50 -38.19 -52.52
CA PHE A 57 89.17 -38.11 -53.12
C PHE A 57 88.51 -36.75 -52.87
N GLN A 58 87.49 -36.43 -53.65
CA GLN A 58 86.52 -35.38 -53.33
C GLN A 58 85.34 -36.01 -52.58
N PHE A 59 84.74 -35.28 -51.63
CA PHE A 59 83.62 -35.74 -50.82
C PHE A 59 82.43 -34.78 -50.94
N SER A 60 81.21 -35.31 -50.82
CA SER A 60 79.98 -34.52 -50.71
C SER A 60 80.00 -33.66 -49.44
N GLN A 61 79.53 -32.42 -49.51
CA GLN A 61 79.41 -31.53 -48.34
C GLN A 61 78.30 -31.98 -47.40
N GLN A 62 77.18 -32.44 -47.95
CA GLN A 62 76.10 -33.04 -47.17
C GLN A 62 76.48 -34.48 -46.84
N SER A 63 76.48 -34.80 -45.54
CA SER A 63 76.57 -36.18 -45.10
C SER A 63 75.27 -36.90 -45.45
N LEU A 64 75.34 -38.19 -45.80
CA LEU A 64 74.17 -39.05 -46.01
C LEU A 64 73.50 -39.34 -44.66
N ILE A 65 74.22 -39.96 -43.75
CA ILE A 65 73.75 -40.30 -42.40
C ILE A 65 74.90 -40.17 -41.40
N GLY A 66 74.59 -39.73 -40.18
CA GLY A 66 75.50 -39.87 -39.04
C GLY A 66 75.42 -41.30 -38.52
N ASN A 67 76.42 -42.12 -38.80
CA ASN A 67 76.46 -43.50 -38.35
C ASN A 67 77.20 -43.57 -37.01
N TRP A 68 76.44 -43.68 -35.94
CA TRP A 68 76.98 -43.75 -34.58
C TRP A 68 77.63 -45.11 -34.31
N GLY A 69 78.73 -45.11 -33.55
CA GLY A 69 79.27 -46.33 -32.96
C GLY A 69 78.42 -46.73 -31.77
N MET A 70 78.08 -48.01 -31.68
CA MET A 70 77.35 -48.60 -30.56
C MET A 70 78.15 -49.75 -29.98
N VAL A 71 78.17 -49.84 -28.65
CA VAL A 71 78.76 -50.99 -27.94
C VAL A 71 77.65 -51.98 -27.60
N PHE A 72 77.86 -53.25 -27.94
CA PHE A 72 77.05 -54.37 -27.50
C PHE A 72 77.75 -55.13 -26.37
N ARG A 73 76.97 -55.75 -25.52
CA ARG A 73 77.44 -56.64 -24.45
C ARG A 73 76.66 -57.94 -24.46
N HIS A 74 77.20 -58.96 -23.79
CA HIS A 74 76.41 -60.14 -23.46
C HIS A 74 75.34 -59.81 -22.40
N THR A 75 74.18 -60.48 -22.43
CA THR A 75 73.07 -60.23 -21.49
C THR A 75 73.48 -60.28 -20.02
N GLU A 76 74.39 -61.21 -19.68
CA GLU A 76 74.95 -61.40 -18.33
C GLU A 76 76.08 -60.44 -17.94
N SER A 77 76.64 -59.68 -18.89
CA SER A 77 77.71 -58.73 -18.59
C SER A 77 77.12 -57.39 -18.14
N HIS A 78 77.72 -56.73 -17.16
CA HIS A 78 77.27 -55.40 -16.70
C HIS A 78 78.18 -54.32 -17.31
N ILE A 79 77.75 -53.78 -18.44
CA ILE A 79 78.43 -52.71 -19.19
C ILE A 79 77.36 -51.76 -19.69
N ASP A 80 76.96 -50.81 -18.87
CA ASP A 80 75.85 -49.90 -19.22
C ASP A 80 76.35 -48.48 -19.46
N SER A 81 77.59 -48.17 -19.05
CA SER A 81 78.25 -46.88 -19.21
C SER A 81 79.72 -47.03 -19.62
N LEU A 82 80.31 -45.94 -20.15
CA LEU A 82 81.68 -45.97 -20.65
C LEU A 82 82.73 -46.40 -19.60
N PRO A 83 82.67 -45.96 -18.33
CA PRO A 83 83.58 -46.44 -17.28
C PRO A 83 83.56 -47.96 -17.07
N ASP A 84 82.44 -48.63 -17.37
CA ASP A 84 82.30 -50.07 -17.17
C ASP A 84 83.13 -50.90 -18.14
N LEU A 85 83.67 -50.28 -19.20
CA LEU A 85 84.62 -50.91 -20.11
C LEU A 85 85.99 -51.15 -19.45
N LYS A 86 86.27 -50.52 -18.31
CA LYS A 86 87.57 -50.62 -17.65
C LYS A 86 87.91 -52.08 -17.31
N GLY A 87 89.02 -52.57 -17.86
CA GLY A 87 89.49 -53.95 -17.69
C GLY A 87 88.71 -55.03 -18.46
N LYS A 88 87.73 -54.66 -19.29
CA LYS A 88 86.97 -55.61 -20.11
C LYS A 88 87.67 -55.91 -21.44
N ARG A 89 87.32 -57.04 -22.06
CA ARG A 89 87.74 -57.39 -23.43
C ARG A 89 86.71 -56.84 -24.41
N VAL A 90 87.14 -55.97 -25.31
CA VAL A 90 86.25 -55.32 -26.29
C VAL A 90 86.65 -55.72 -27.71
N ALA A 91 85.72 -56.31 -28.45
CA ALA A 91 85.92 -56.67 -29.85
C ALA A 91 85.89 -55.42 -30.75
N LEU A 92 86.97 -55.23 -31.52
CA LEU A 92 87.19 -54.08 -32.39
C LEU A 92 87.51 -54.55 -33.81
N MET A 93 86.86 -53.97 -34.83
CA MET A 93 87.12 -54.28 -36.22
C MET A 93 88.39 -53.54 -36.71
N ARG A 94 89.33 -54.25 -37.33
CA ARG A 94 90.55 -53.66 -37.90
C ARG A 94 90.20 -52.64 -38.98
N GLY A 95 90.89 -51.50 -38.97
CA GLY A 95 90.67 -50.42 -39.95
C GLY A 95 89.33 -49.69 -39.81
N SER A 96 88.49 -50.02 -38.83
CA SER A 96 87.23 -49.33 -38.58
C SER A 96 87.46 -48.01 -37.86
N THR A 97 86.89 -46.93 -38.40
CA THR A 97 86.89 -45.61 -37.77
C THR A 97 86.13 -45.61 -36.44
N HIS A 98 85.10 -46.46 -36.27
CA HIS A 98 84.39 -46.62 -34.98
C HIS A 98 85.28 -47.28 -33.93
N SER A 99 86.10 -48.25 -34.31
CA SER A 99 87.02 -48.88 -33.37
C SER A 99 88.09 -47.91 -32.89
N GLN A 100 88.63 -47.07 -33.79
CA GLN A 100 89.57 -46.03 -33.42
C GLN A 100 88.91 -44.97 -32.52
N ALA A 101 87.68 -44.54 -32.84
CA ALA A 101 86.94 -43.58 -32.03
C ALA A 101 86.68 -44.07 -30.60
N LEU A 102 86.39 -45.36 -30.39
CA LEU A 102 86.22 -45.89 -29.02
C LEU A 102 87.54 -45.89 -28.25
N ILE A 103 88.66 -46.24 -28.91
CA ILE A 103 89.99 -46.23 -28.29
C ILE A 103 90.33 -44.82 -27.81
N ASP A 104 90.08 -43.81 -28.64
CA ASP A 104 90.39 -42.42 -28.30
C ASP A 104 89.47 -41.90 -27.18
N LEU A 105 88.19 -42.27 -27.22
CA LEU A 105 87.22 -41.97 -26.17
C LEU A 105 87.59 -42.64 -24.84
N SER A 106 88.04 -43.91 -24.87
CA SER A 106 88.42 -44.62 -23.64
C SER A 106 89.64 -44.00 -22.96
N LYS A 107 90.58 -43.44 -23.74
CA LYS A 107 91.72 -42.68 -23.21
C LYS A 107 91.29 -41.35 -22.57
N GLN A 108 90.33 -40.65 -23.18
CA GLN A 108 89.82 -39.38 -22.64
C GLN A 108 89.11 -39.55 -21.30
N PHE A 109 88.42 -40.68 -21.09
CA PHE A 109 87.60 -40.94 -19.91
C PHE A 109 88.20 -41.95 -18.90
N ASP A 110 89.50 -42.28 -19.02
CA ASP A 110 90.20 -43.27 -18.16
C ASP A 110 89.52 -44.65 -18.07
N ALA A 111 88.87 -45.06 -19.17
CA ALA A 111 88.12 -46.31 -19.30
C ALA A 111 88.91 -47.37 -20.09
N GLY A 112 90.17 -47.60 -19.71
CA GLY A 112 91.07 -48.49 -20.44
C GLY A 112 90.57 -49.95 -20.51
N PHE A 113 90.49 -50.50 -21.72
CA PHE A 113 90.03 -51.87 -21.98
C PHE A 113 91.05 -52.66 -22.80
N THR A 114 90.89 -53.99 -22.89
CA THR A 114 91.75 -54.87 -23.68
C THR A 114 91.14 -55.09 -25.08
N PRO A 115 91.75 -54.61 -26.17
CA PRO A 115 91.19 -54.75 -27.51
C PRO A 115 91.34 -56.18 -28.05
N VAL A 116 90.26 -56.73 -28.59
CA VAL A 116 90.24 -58.00 -29.33
C VAL A 116 89.96 -57.68 -30.80
N TYR A 117 90.98 -57.72 -31.65
CA TYR A 117 90.84 -57.33 -33.05
C TYR A 117 90.18 -58.42 -33.90
N VAL A 118 89.18 -58.05 -34.69
CA VAL A 118 88.46 -58.89 -35.64
C VAL A 118 88.42 -58.24 -37.03
N ASP A 119 88.01 -58.99 -38.06
CA ASP A 119 88.03 -58.51 -39.44
C ASP A 119 86.68 -57.92 -39.89
N THR A 120 85.55 -58.35 -39.30
CA THR A 120 84.21 -57.82 -39.62
C THR A 120 83.37 -57.47 -38.38
N TYR A 121 82.30 -56.67 -38.55
CA TYR A 121 81.35 -56.39 -37.47
C TYR A 121 80.56 -57.64 -37.02
N ALA A 122 80.32 -58.59 -37.91
CA ALA A 122 79.69 -59.86 -37.57
C ALA A 122 80.58 -60.67 -36.61
N ASP A 123 81.88 -60.71 -36.89
CA ASP A 123 82.87 -61.37 -36.02
C ASP A 123 82.96 -60.68 -34.65
N ALA A 124 82.74 -59.37 -34.59
CA ALA A 124 82.73 -58.61 -33.34
C ALA A 124 81.56 -59.04 -32.43
N LEU A 125 80.36 -59.21 -32.99
CA LEU A 125 79.21 -59.74 -32.25
C LEU A 125 79.41 -61.22 -31.89
N GLN A 126 79.94 -62.02 -32.81
CA GLN A 126 80.18 -63.44 -32.55
C GLN A 126 81.23 -63.65 -31.44
N ALA A 127 82.23 -62.77 -31.32
CA ALA A 127 83.17 -62.79 -30.21
C ALA A 127 82.49 -62.56 -28.84
N ILE A 128 81.38 -61.82 -28.78
CA ILE A 128 80.58 -61.63 -27.57
C ILE A 128 79.82 -62.92 -27.23
N VAL A 129 79.15 -63.51 -28.22
CA VAL A 129 78.39 -64.76 -28.05
C VAL A 129 79.30 -65.90 -27.60
N GLU A 130 80.48 -66.02 -28.18
CA GLU A 130 81.49 -67.02 -27.81
C GLU A 130 82.24 -66.68 -26.50
N ARG A 131 81.88 -65.59 -25.82
CA ARG A 131 82.52 -65.07 -24.60
C ARG A 131 84.04 -64.83 -24.74
N ARG A 132 84.53 -64.64 -25.98
CA ARG A 132 85.90 -64.22 -26.28
C ARG A 132 86.10 -62.73 -26.01
N ALA A 133 85.04 -61.94 -26.12
CA ALA A 133 84.98 -60.55 -25.70
C ALA A 133 83.76 -60.33 -24.78
N ASP A 134 83.86 -59.37 -23.87
CA ASP A 134 82.78 -59.00 -22.95
C ASP A 134 81.86 -57.94 -23.58
N ALA A 135 82.41 -57.16 -24.52
CA ALA A 135 81.69 -56.21 -25.35
C ALA A 135 82.23 -56.18 -26.79
N GLY A 136 81.50 -55.58 -27.72
CA GLY A 136 81.94 -55.41 -29.10
C GLY A 136 81.36 -54.14 -29.73
N VAL A 137 82.15 -53.53 -30.61
CA VAL A 137 81.78 -52.28 -31.30
C VAL A 137 81.22 -52.58 -32.67
N VAL A 138 80.01 -52.09 -32.92
CA VAL A 138 79.38 -52.11 -34.24
C VAL A 138 78.82 -50.74 -34.58
N ASN A 139 78.49 -50.54 -35.85
CA ASN A 139 77.80 -49.32 -36.27
C ASN A 139 76.27 -49.45 -36.04
N ARG A 140 75.56 -48.33 -35.94
CA ARG A 140 74.13 -48.29 -35.61
C ARG A 140 73.24 -49.00 -36.64
N VAL A 141 73.61 -48.97 -37.92
CA VAL A 141 72.84 -49.65 -38.98
C VAL A 141 72.94 -51.16 -38.82
N PHE A 142 74.14 -51.68 -38.57
CA PHE A 142 74.39 -53.09 -38.33
C PHE A 142 73.75 -53.56 -37.02
N ALA A 143 73.79 -52.70 -35.99
CA ALA A 143 73.09 -52.89 -34.73
C ALA A 143 71.58 -53.10 -34.95
N ALA A 144 70.92 -52.25 -35.74
CA ALA A 144 69.50 -52.35 -36.01
C ALA A 144 69.11 -53.68 -36.70
N LEU A 145 69.96 -54.19 -37.59
CA LEU A 145 69.73 -55.46 -38.29
C LEU A 145 69.94 -56.70 -37.41
N HIS A 146 70.71 -56.59 -36.31
CA HIS A 146 71.08 -57.72 -35.45
C HIS A 146 70.64 -57.56 -33.99
N ALA A 147 69.81 -56.54 -33.69
CA ALA A 147 69.40 -56.18 -32.32
C ALA A 147 68.58 -57.27 -31.59
N HIS A 148 68.10 -58.29 -32.30
CA HIS A 148 67.18 -59.31 -31.78
C HIS A 148 67.83 -60.69 -31.54
N GLN A 149 69.15 -60.77 -31.40
CA GLN A 149 69.80 -62.01 -30.97
C GLN A 149 69.70 -62.15 -29.44
N ASN A 150 69.12 -63.27 -28.97
CA ASN A 150 68.69 -63.49 -27.57
C ASN A 150 69.78 -63.31 -26.49
N ASP A 151 71.07 -63.42 -26.85
CA ASP A 151 72.18 -63.46 -25.88
C ASP A 151 72.97 -62.14 -25.80
N MET A 152 72.56 -61.11 -26.55
CA MET A 152 73.25 -59.82 -26.58
C MET A 152 72.30 -58.65 -26.34
N VAL A 153 72.82 -57.63 -25.68
CA VAL A 153 72.09 -56.40 -25.35
C VAL A 153 72.89 -55.20 -25.86
N ALA A 154 72.23 -54.31 -26.58
CA ALA A 154 72.80 -53.01 -26.95
C ALA A 154 72.96 -52.15 -25.69
N THR A 155 74.15 -51.60 -25.45
CA THR A 155 74.40 -50.72 -24.30
C THR A 155 73.96 -49.28 -24.61
N GLY A 156 73.87 -48.44 -23.58
CA GLY A 156 73.68 -46.99 -23.73
C GLY A 156 74.92 -46.26 -24.27
N ILE A 157 76.04 -46.96 -24.46
CA ILE A 157 77.31 -46.37 -24.93
C ILE A 157 77.23 -46.17 -26.44
N VAL A 158 76.83 -44.95 -26.81
CA VAL A 158 76.78 -44.48 -28.20
C VAL A 158 77.77 -43.34 -28.34
N PHE A 159 78.65 -43.41 -29.34
CA PHE A 159 79.75 -42.46 -29.47
C PHE A 159 80.03 -42.10 -30.93
N ASN A 160 80.58 -40.89 -31.08
CA ASN A 160 81.08 -40.23 -32.29
C ASN A 160 80.31 -40.60 -33.59
N PRO A 161 79.38 -39.74 -34.07
CA PRO A 161 78.74 -39.99 -35.35
C PRO A 161 79.79 -39.89 -36.45
N ILE A 162 80.09 -41.01 -37.10
CA ILE A 162 80.89 -40.99 -38.31
C ILE A 162 79.94 -40.67 -39.45
N PHE A 163 80.06 -39.45 -39.96
CA PHE A 163 79.29 -39.00 -41.10
C PHE A 163 79.74 -39.76 -42.34
N VAL A 164 78.78 -40.42 -42.97
CA VAL A 164 78.98 -41.17 -44.20
C VAL A 164 78.66 -40.24 -45.36
N HIS A 165 79.53 -40.20 -46.37
CA HIS A 165 79.46 -39.31 -47.52
C HIS A 165 79.49 -40.11 -48.82
N TYR A 166 79.26 -39.40 -49.92
CA TYR A 166 79.62 -39.88 -51.26
C TYR A 166 81.00 -39.32 -51.62
N ALA A 167 81.81 -40.11 -52.33
CA ALA A 167 83.11 -39.66 -52.82
C ALA A 167 83.24 -39.83 -54.33
N ALA A 168 83.95 -38.89 -54.95
CA ALA A 168 84.31 -38.91 -56.36
C ALA A 168 85.85 -38.86 -56.50
N PRO A 169 86.40 -39.27 -57.67
CA PRO A 169 87.84 -39.15 -57.95
C PRO A 169 88.34 -37.71 -57.71
N LYS A 170 89.61 -37.52 -57.31
CA LYS A 170 90.13 -36.18 -56.97
C LYS A 170 89.99 -35.16 -58.11
N HIS A 171 90.02 -35.63 -59.34
CA HIS A 171 89.96 -34.83 -60.56
C HIS A 171 88.59 -34.84 -61.25
N ALA A 172 87.56 -35.41 -60.62
CA ALA A 172 86.20 -35.40 -61.17
C ALA A 172 85.61 -33.98 -61.18
N ASP A 173 84.68 -33.76 -62.12
CA ASP A 173 83.90 -32.52 -62.21
C ASP A 173 83.11 -32.30 -60.89
N PRO A 174 83.31 -31.17 -60.20
CA PRO A 174 82.55 -30.83 -58.99
C PRO A 174 81.03 -30.81 -59.21
N ALA A 175 80.54 -30.65 -60.45
CA ALA A 175 79.12 -30.61 -60.78
C ALA A 175 78.35 -31.83 -60.25
N LEU A 176 78.95 -33.03 -60.30
CA LEU A 176 78.33 -34.28 -59.83
C LEU A 176 78.04 -34.24 -58.33
N LEU A 177 79.05 -33.88 -57.52
CA LEU A 177 78.91 -33.79 -56.06
C LEU A 177 78.04 -32.60 -55.65
N HIS A 178 78.10 -31.47 -56.37
CA HIS A 178 77.25 -30.31 -56.10
C HIS A 178 75.76 -30.57 -56.36
N ALA A 179 75.43 -31.28 -57.45
CA ALA A 179 74.06 -31.72 -57.72
C ALA A 179 73.56 -32.67 -56.62
N LEU A 180 74.40 -33.64 -56.24
CA LEU A 180 74.09 -34.57 -55.17
C LEU A 180 73.87 -33.87 -53.81
N ASP A 181 74.71 -32.90 -53.46
CA ASP A 181 74.58 -32.12 -52.23
C ASP A 181 73.30 -31.28 -52.19
N ARG A 182 72.95 -30.63 -53.31
CA ARG A 182 71.71 -29.85 -53.44
C ARG A 182 70.48 -30.74 -53.24
N ASP A 183 70.43 -31.87 -53.91
CA ASP A 183 69.26 -32.75 -53.86
C ASP A 183 69.16 -33.51 -52.54
N LEU A 184 70.29 -33.91 -51.96
CA LEU A 184 70.33 -34.50 -50.63
C LEU A 184 69.86 -33.51 -49.56
N ALA A 185 70.25 -32.23 -49.65
CA ALA A 185 69.75 -31.19 -48.76
C ALA A 185 68.23 -31.01 -48.90
N ALA A 186 67.71 -31.02 -50.14
CA ALA A 186 66.27 -30.93 -50.39
C ALA A 186 65.50 -32.14 -49.85
N LEU A 187 66.02 -33.36 -50.04
CA LEU A 187 65.42 -34.58 -49.48
C LEU A 187 65.43 -34.55 -47.94
N LYS A 188 66.48 -34.03 -47.31
CA LYS A 188 66.55 -33.89 -45.85
C LYS A 188 65.64 -32.81 -45.28
N ALA A 189 65.24 -31.81 -46.07
CA ALA A 189 64.33 -30.76 -45.64
C ALA A 189 62.86 -31.22 -45.58
N ASP A 190 62.50 -32.29 -46.30
CA ASP A 190 61.13 -32.80 -46.37
C ASP A 190 60.97 -34.13 -45.61
N PRO A 191 60.24 -34.15 -44.48
CA PRO A 191 59.95 -35.36 -43.70
C PRO A 191 59.21 -36.48 -44.47
N GLY A 192 58.58 -36.15 -45.60
CA GLY A 192 57.89 -37.10 -46.49
C GLY A 192 58.76 -37.61 -47.63
N SER A 193 60.04 -37.23 -47.70
CA SER A 193 60.90 -37.59 -48.82
C SER A 193 61.33 -39.06 -48.83
N ALA A 194 61.80 -39.51 -49.99
CA ALA A 194 62.44 -40.83 -50.14
C ALA A 194 63.60 -41.08 -49.15
N TYR A 195 64.25 -40.02 -48.66
CA TYR A 195 65.28 -40.12 -47.62
C TYR A 195 64.68 -40.58 -46.29
N TYR A 196 63.60 -39.96 -45.81
CA TYR A 196 62.96 -40.36 -44.55
C TYR A 196 62.18 -41.67 -44.67
N GLU A 197 61.59 -41.97 -45.84
CA GLU A 197 61.01 -43.29 -46.09
C GLU A 197 62.06 -44.41 -46.04
N SER A 198 63.22 -44.20 -46.67
CA SER A 198 64.34 -45.15 -46.58
C SER A 198 64.86 -45.25 -45.14
N LEU A 199 64.95 -44.13 -44.42
CA LEU A 199 65.34 -44.10 -43.01
C LEU A 199 64.39 -44.93 -42.13
N ARG A 200 63.06 -44.79 -42.30
CA ARG A 200 62.07 -45.61 -41.59
C ARG A 200 62.19 -47.09 -41.97
N ARG A 201 62.28 -47.39 -43.26
CA ARG A 201 62.37 -48.77 -43.77
C ARG A 201 63.59 -49.53 -43.23
N TRP A 202 64.74 -48.86 -43.12
CA TRP A 202 66.00 -49.50 -42.71
C TRP A 202 66.33 -49.32 -41.21
N LEU A 203 65.68 -48.40 -40.48
CA LEU A 203 66.02 -48.11 -39.07
C LEU A 203 64.84 -48.16 -38.06
N GLU A 204 63.56 -48.22 -38.48
CA GLU A 204 62.44 -48.44 -37.54
C GLU A 204 62.15 -49.95 -37.38
N ALA A 205 62.52 -50.51 -36.23
CA ALA A 205 61.96 -51.77 -35.76
C ALA A 205 60.57 -51.49 -35.15
N ALA A 206 59.50 -51.94 -35.80
CA ALA A 206 58.14 -51.80 -35.28
C ALA A 206 57.98 -52.61 -33.98
N PRO A 207 57.46 -52.04 -32.87
CA PRO A 207 57.13 -52.84 -31.69
C PRO A 207 55.76 -53.52 -31.88
N GLU A 208 55.71 -54.85 -31.92
CA GLU A 208 54.47 -55.61 -31.73
C GLU A 208 54.08 -55.60 -30.24
N THR A 209 53.06 -54.84 -29.86
CA THR A 209 52.48 -54.88 -28.50
C THR A 209 51.35 -55.92 -28.43
N ARG A 210 51.58 -57.03 -27.72
CA ARG A 210 50.50 -57.95 -27.30
C ARG A 210 50.04 -57.60 -25.89
N TYR A 211 48.80 -57.12 -25.73
CA TYR A 211 48.18 -56.92 -24.41
C TYR A 211 47.51 -58.21 -23.91
N PRO A 212 47.53 -58.48 -22.60
CA PRO A 212 46.85 -59.63 -22.01
C PRO A 212 45.32 -59.45 -22.03
N SER A 213 44.60 -60.55 -22.30
CA SER A 213 43.15 -60.60 -22.58
C SER A 213 42.23 -60.11 -21.45
N TRP A 214 42.72 -59.98 -20.22
CA TRP A 214 41.93 -59.46 -19.09
C TRP A 214 41.73 -57.93 -19.16
N LEU A 215 42.60 -57.20 -19.87
CA LEU A 215 42.58 -55.74 -19.92
C LEU A 215 41.33 -55.21 -20.64
N SER A 216 40.86 -55.88 -21.69
CA SER A 216 39.63 -55.50 -22.41
C SER A 216 38.38 -55.64 -21.54
N TRP A 217 38.31 -56.68 -20.71
CA TRP A 217 37.21 -56.88 -19.77
C TRP A 217 37.25 -55.89 -18.60
N ALA A 218 38.45 -55.53 -18.12
CA ALA A 218 38.60 -54.48 -17.11
C ALA A 218 38.13 -53.11 -17.63
N VAL A 219 38.49 -52.75 -18.86
CA VAL A 219 38.04 -51.51 -19.51
C VAL A 219 36.51 -51.51 -19.71
N ALA A 220 35.93 -52.64 -20.14
CA ALA A 220 34.49 -52.78 -20.29
C ALA A 220 33.72 -52.63 -18.96
N ALA A 221 34.26 -53.19 -17.87
CA ALA A 221 33.67 -53.07 -16.54
C ALA A 221 33.71 -51.62 -16.03
N VAL A 222 34.82 -50.91 -16.21
CA VAL A 222 34.94 -49.49 -15.85
C VAL A 222 33.99 -48.62 -16.67
N ALA A 223 33.87 -48.88 -17.98
CA ALA A 223 32.92 -48.17 -18.84
C ALA A 223 31.46 -48.42 -18.41
N GLY A 224 31.11 -49.65 -18.05
CA GLY A 224 29.78 -50.00 -17.54
C GLY A 224 29.45 -49.28 -16.23
N LEU A 225 30.39 -49.24 -15.27
CA LEU A 225 30.24 -48.50 -14.02
C LEU A 225 30.09 -47.00 -14.26
N PHE A 226 30.82 -46.43 -15.22
CA PHE A 226 30.73 -45.02 -15.56
C PHE A 226 29.36 -44.66 -16.18
N ILE A 227 28.84 -45.49 -17.09
CA ILE A 227 27.49 -45.30 -17.68
C ILE A 227 26.41 -45.40 -16.60
N LEU A 228 26.53 -46.37 -15.67
CA LEU A 228 25.60 -46.52 -14.55
C LEU A 228 25.62 -45.28 -13.63
N ALA A 229 26.81 -44.76 -13.31
CA ALA A 229 26.95 -43.55 -12.53
C ALA A 229 26.31 -42.33 -13.23
N LEU A 230 26.52 -42.16 -14.54
CA LEU A 230 25.88 -41.10 -15.32
C LEU A 230 24.35 -41.24 -15.35
N ALA A 231 23.82 -42.47 -15.48
CA ALA A 231 22.39 -42.73 -15.45
C ALA A 231 21.79 -42.37 -14.08
N ILE A 232 22.46 -42.74 -12.98
CA ILE A 232 22.04 -42.37 -11.61
C ILE A 232 22.05 -40.86 -11.43
N VAL A 233 23.11 -40.16 -11.86
CA VAL A 233 23.18 -38.69 -11.80
C VAL A 233 22.06 -38.04 -12.62
N GLY A 234 21.78 -38.56 -13.82
CA GLY A 234 20.66 -38.10 -14.65
C GLY A 234 19.30 -38.28 -13.98
N LEU A 235 19.08 -39.45 -13.35
CA LEU A 235 17.83 -39.78 -12.67
C LEU A 235 17.64 -38.93 -11.41
N LEU A 236 18.70 -38.71 -10.62
CA LEU A 236 18.68 -37.80 -9.48
C LEU A 236 18.40 -36.35 -9.91
N ARG A 237 19.06 -35.86 -10.97
CA ARG A 237 18.78 -34.52 -11.52
C ARG A 237 17.34 -34.39 -12.02
N TYR A 238 16.80 -35.43 -12.64
CA TYR A 238 15.40 -35.47 -13.08
C TYR A 238 14.43 -35.42 -11.90
N GLN A 239 14.67 -36.23 -10.86
CA GLN A 239 13.86 -36.22 -9.63
C GLN A 239 13.90 -34.86 -8.92
N VAL A 240 15.09 -34.27 -8.78
CA VAL A 240 15.25 -32.93 -8.17
C VAL A 240 14.51 -31.88 -9.00
N LYS A 241 14.62 -31.89 -10.33
CA LYS A 241 13.91 -30.94 -11.20
C LYS A 241 12.38 -31.08 -11.10
N ARG A 242 11.88 -32.31 -11.00
CA ARG A 242 10.44 -32.56 -10.85
C ARG A 242 9.93 -32.11 -9.49
N GLN A 243 10.64 -32.44 -8.41
CA GLN A 243 10.27 -32.02 -7.06
C GLN A 243 10.37 -30.51 -6.86
N THR A 244 11.40 -29.85 -7.42
CA THR A 244 11.54 -28.39 -7.34
C THR A 244 10.45 -27.66 -8.11
N GLY A 245 10.02 -28.16 -9.28
CA GLY A 245 8.88 -27.59 -10.01
C GLY A 245 7.55 -27.73 -9.27
N GLU A 246 7.27 -28.90 -8.67
CA GLU A 246 6.06 -29.10 -7.86
C GLU A 246 6.07 -28.26 -6.57
N LEU A 247 7.24 -28.11 -5.92
CA LEU A 247 7.39 -27.27 -4.74
C LEU A 247 7.25 -25.78 -5.07
N GLN A 248 7.82 -25.31 -6.19
CA GLN A 248 7.65 -23.93 -6.65
C GLN A 248 6.20 -23.63 -6.97
N HIS A 249 5.52 -24.51 -7.72
CA HIS A 249 4.10 -24.33 -8.02
C HIS A 249 3.23 -24.29 -6.76
N ARG A 250 3.50 -25.16 -5.78
CA ARG A 250 2.80 -25.11 -4.49
C ARG A 250 3.13 -23.85 -3.68
N ALA A 251 4.37 -23.39 -3.70
CA ALA A 251 4.76 -22.15 -3.05
C ALA A 251 4.05 -20.94 -3.68
N ASP A 252 3.95 -20.88 -5.00
CA ASP A 252 3.24 -19.81 -5.72
C ASP A 252 1.73 -19.82 -5.42
N LEU A 253 1.13 -21.02 -5.40
CA LEU A 253 -0.29 -21.18 -5.01
C LEU A 253 -0.53 -20.73 -3.57
N LEU A 254 0.31 -21.16 -2.62
CA LEU A 254 0.22 -20.75 -1.22
C LEU A 254 0.44 -19.24 -1.05
N GLN A 255 1.38 -18.65 -1.78
CA GLN A 255 1.64 -17.21 -1.73
C GLN A 255 0.44 -16.43 -2.26
N THR A 256 -0.19 -16.90 -3.34
CA THR A 256 -1.41 -16.30 -3.89
C THR A 256 -2.57 -16.42 -2.91
N GLU A 257 -2.72 -17.59 -2.26
CA GLU A 257 -3.77 -17.82 -1.25
C GLU A 257 -3.56 -16.95 0.01
N ILE A 258 -2.32 -16.79 0.47
CA ILE A 258 -1.96 -15.87 1.56
C ILE A 258 -2.31 -14.44 1.17
N GLN A 259 -1.91 -13.98 -0.01
CA GLN A 259 -2.24 -12.63 -0.49
C GLN A 259 -3.75 -12.39 -0.59
N GLN A 260 -4.50 -13.36 -1.13
CA GLN A 260 -5.97 -13.28 -1.19
C GLN A 260 -6.60 -13.23 0.20
N ARG A 261 -6.09 -14.04 1.14
CA ARG A 261 -6.58 -14.07 2.51
C ARG A 261 -6.25 -12.79 3.26
N GLU A 262 -5.05 -12.24 3.09
CA GLU A 262 -4.64 -10.96 3.67
C GLU A 262 -5.49 -9.81 3.12
N ALA A 263 -5.71 -9.75 1.80
CA ALA A 263 -6.57 -8.75 1.18
C ALA A 263 -8.03 -8.89 1.64
N ALA A 264 -8.55 -10.11 1.73
CA ALA A 264 -9.90 -10.36 2.24
C ALA A 264 -10.02 -9.97 3.73
N GLN A 265 -9.01 -10.26 4.55
CA GLN A 265 -8.99 -9.89 5.96
C GLN A 265 -8.90 -8.37 6.14
N GLN A 266 -8.09 -7.68 5.33
CA GLN A 266 -8.02 -6.22 5.33
C GLN A 266 -9.36 -5.60 4.92
N HIS A 267 -10.01 -6.16 3.90
CA HIS A 267 -11.32 -5.70 3.45
C HIS A 267 -12.42 -5.95 4.51
N LEU A 268 -12.40 -7.13 5.16
CA LEU A 268 -13.29 -7.42 6.29
C LEU A 268 -13.05 -6.49 7.47
N ASN A 269 -11.79 -6.17 7.79
CA ASN A 269 -11.46 -5.19 8.83
C ASN A 269 -11.94 -3.79 8.46
N GLN A 270 -11.81 -3.38 7.19
CA GLN A 270 -12.37 -2.11 6.72
C GLN A 270 -13.88 -2.06 6.89
N LEU A 271 -14.60 -3.10 6.48
CA LEU A 271 -16.06 -3.17 6.64
C LEU A 271 -16.50 -3.25 8.11
N ALA A 272 -15.72 -3.92 8.96
CA ALA A 272 -16.04 -4.09 10.36
C ALA A 272 -15.83 -2.80 11.17
N TYR A 273 -14.83 -1.99 10.84
CA TYR A 273 -14.38 -0.87 11.68
C TYR A 273 -14.44 0.51 11.05
N PHE A 274 -14.79 0.65 9.77
CA PHE A 274 -14.84 1.93 9.05
C PHE A 274 -16.18 2.14 8.33
N ASP A 275 -16.56 3.41 8.17
CA ASP A 275 -17.74 3.85 7.42
C ASP A 275 -17.44 3.86 5.92
N GLY A 276 -18.33 3.26 5.12
CA GLY A 276 -18.13 3.09 3.68
C GLY A 276 -18.11 4.40 2.88
N LEU A 277 -18.76 5.46 3.39
CA LEU A 277 -18.87 6.73 2.68
C LEU A 277 -17.74 7.71 3.02
N THR A 278 -17.46 7.91 4.31
CA THR A 278 -16.48 8.91 4.78
C THR A 278 -15.10 8.33 5.05
N GLN A 279 -14.96 7.00 5.08
CA GLN A 279 -13.72 6.29 5.44
C GLN A 279 -13.22 6.57 6.87
N LEU A 280 -14.03 7.25 7.69
CA LEU A 280 -13.79 7.39 9.12
C LEU A 280 -14.09 6.07 9.84
N PRO A 281 -13.51 5.82 11.03
CA PRO A 281 -13.94 4.71 11.88
C PRO A 281 -15.46 4.75 12.12
N ASN A 282 -16.09 3.59 12.06
CA ASN A 282 -17.50 3.43 12.37
C ASN A 282 -17.69 3.29 13.89
N ARG A 283 -18.94 3.02 14.33
CA ARG A 283 -19.27 2.86 15.74
C ARG A 283 -18.42 1.81 16.48
N GLU A 284 -18.15 0.66 15.87
CA GLU A 284 -17.32 -0.39 16.49
C GLU A 284 -15.84 0.00 16.51
N GLY A 285 -15.35 0.67 15.45
CA GLY A 285 -14.00 1.22 15.38
C GLY A 285 -13.75 2.25 16.48
N PHE A 286 -14.70 3.16 16.67
CA PHE A 286 -14.69 4.15 17.75
C PHE A 286 -14.67 3.50 19.13
N ARG A 287 -15.59 2.55 19.37
CA ARG A 287 -15.72 1.88 20.67
C ARG A 287 -14.41 1.22 21.08
N THR A 288 -13.81 0.47 20.15
CA THR A 288 -12.52 -0.19 20.36
C THR A 288 -11.40 0.81 20.65
N ALA A 289 -11.36 1.95 19.94
CA ALA A 289 -10.37 2.99 20.17
C ALA A 289 -10.54 3.63 21.56
N LEU A 290 -11.75 4.02 21.94
CA LEU A 290 -12.04 4.65 23.23
C LEU A 290 -11.80 3.69 24.41
N GLU A 291 -12.18 2.41 24.30
CA GLU A 291 -11.89 1.39 25.31
C GLU A 291 -10.38 1.28 25.58
N ARG A 292 -9.58 1.28 24.51
CA ARG A 292 -8.11 1.24 24.62
C ARG A 292 -7.56 2.50 25.29
N MET A 293 -8.09 3.68 24.96
CA MET A 293 -7.66 4.95 25.55
C MET A 293 -8.03 5.04 27.04
N LEU A 294 -9.26 4.69 27.41
CA LEU A 294 -9.68 4.67 28.81
C LEU A 294 -8.88 3.68 29.64
N SER A 295 -8.56 2.51 29.08
CA SER A 295 -7.70 1.51 29.73
C SER A 295 -6.29 2.04 29.98
N ALA A 296 -5.73 2.82 29.04
CA ALA A 296 -4.40 3.44 29.19
C ALA A 296 -4.40 4.60 30.21
N LEU A 297 -5.55 5.25 30.41
CA LEU A 297 -5.73 6.38 31.33
C LEU A 297 -6.10 5.96 32.76
N GLN A 298 -6.41 4.67 33.00
CA GLN A 298 -6.72 4.17 34.33
C GLN A 298 -5.57 4.43 35.32
N GLY A 299 -5.83 5.26 36.33
CA GLY A 299 -4.85 5.63 37.36
C GLY A 299 -3.97 6.83 37.02
N SER A 300 -4.18 7.50 35.89
CA SER A 300 -3.56 8.79 35.55
C SER A 300 -4.47 9.97 35.88
N GLU A 301 -3.92 11.18 35.99
CA GLU A 301 -4.70 12.43 36.09
C GLU A 301 -5.13 12.99 34.72
N ALA A 302 -4.79 12.31 33.63
CA ALA A 302 -5.12 12.77 32.29
C ALA A 302 -6.61 12.63 32.00
N ARG A 303 -7.16 13.66 31.33
CA ARG A 303 -8.58 13.80 31.02
C ARG A 303 -8.79 13.75 29.51
N LEU A 304 -10.01 13.38 29.12
CA LEU A 304 -10.45 13.45 27.72
C LEU A 304 -11.86 14.01 27.63
N ALA A 305 -12.21 14.57 26.49
CA ALA A 305 -13.57 14.97 26.14
C ALA A 305 -14.08 14.12 24.98
N LEU A 306 -15.31 13.64 25.12
CA LEU A 306 -16.08 13.02 24.05
C LEU A 306 -17.07 14.03 23.51
N LEU A 307 -16.99 14.30 22.21
CA LEU A 307 -17.87 15.24 21.51
C LEU A 307 -18.77 14.44 20.58
N PHE A 308 -20.08 14.46 20.82
CA PHE A 308 -21.09 13.92 19.93
C PHE A 308 -21.62 15.05 19.04
N ILE A 309 -21.57 14.88 17.72
CA ILE A 309 -21.80 15.94 16.72
C ILE A 309 -22.88 15.47 15.77
N ASP A 310 -23.97 16.22 15.66
CA ASP A 310 -25.06 15.95 14.72
C ASP A 310 -25.20 17.14 13.76
N LEU A 311 -25.28 16.87 12.45
CA LEU A 311 -25.49 17.91 11.45
C LEU A 311 -26.94 18.37 11.43
N ASP A 312 -27.15 19.68 11.62
CA ASP A 312 -28.49 20.24 11.64
C ASP A 312 -29.12 20.20 10.24
N ARG A 313 -30.37 19.70 10.17
CA ARG A 313 -31.24 19.77 8.98
C ARG A 313 -30.68 19.05 7.73
N LEU A 314 -29.83 18.03 7.87
CA LEU A 314 -29.36 17.21 6.73
C LEU A 314 -30.52 16.65 5.88
N LYS A 315 -31.63 16.28 6.54
CA LYS A 315 -32.84 15.79 5.86
C LYS A 315 -33.40 16.80 4.84
N ASN A 316 -33.44 18.10 5.18
CA ASN A 316 -33.94 19.13 4.26
C ASN A 316 -33.05 19.24 3.00
N ILE A 317 -31.74 19.00 3.16
CA ILE A 317 -30.78 19.00 2.06
C ILE A 317 -31.00 17.77 1.17
N ASN A 318 -31.18 16.59 1.78
CA ASN A 318 -31.50 15.36 1.05
C ASN A 318 -32.83 15.48 0.29
N ASP A 319 -33.86 16.05 0.91
CA ASP A 319 -35.18 16.21 0.31
C ASP A 319 -35.15 17.27 -0.81
N GLY A 320 -34.30 18.30 -0.69
CA GLY A 320 -34.19 19.39 -1.67
C GLY A 320 -33.25 19.11 -2.86
N LEU A 321 -32.12 18.43 -2.63
CA LEU A 321 -31.06 18.24 -3.64
C LEU A 321 -30.77 16.77 -3.95
N GLY A 322 -31.46 15.84 -3.29
CA GLY A 322 -31.29 14.40 -3.43
C GLY A 322 -30.16 13.82 -2.58
N HIS A 323 -30.22 12.51 -2.33
CA HIS A 323 -29.27 11.80 -1.46
C HIS A 323 -27.80 11.90 -1.90
N GLY A 324 -27.53 11.98 -3.21
CA GLY A 324 -26.15 12.13 -3.70
C GLY A 324 -25.49 13.45 -3.29
N ALA A 325 -26.28 14.52 -3.13
CA ALA A 325 -25.78 15.80 -2.60
C ALA A 325 -25.51 15.70 -1.09
N GLY A 326 -26.36 15.00 -0.34
CA GLY A 326 -26.11 14.72 1.08
C GLY A 326 -24.87 13.88 1.31
N ASP A 327 -24.60 12.88 0.47
CA ASP A 327 -23.40 12.05 0.55
C ASP A 327 -22.12 12.88 0.36
N LEU A 328 -22.11 13.78 -0.63
CA LEU A 328 -21.00 14.72 -0.84
C LEU A 328 -20.83 15.70 0.33
N LEU A 329 -21.95 16.18 0.90
CA LEU A 329 -21.92 17.04 2.08
C LEU A 329 -21.22 16.32 3.24
N LEU A 330 -21.62 15.08 3.52
CA LEU A 330 -21.07 14.26 4.60
C LEU A 330 -19.58 14.00 4.43
N GLN A 331 -19.11 13.76 3.19
CA GLN A 331 -17.68 13.60 2.89
C GLN A 331 -16.89 14.90 3.15
N GLN A 332 -17.43 16.05 2.75
CA GLN A 332 -16.80 17.35 2.97
C GLN A 332 -16.80 17.75 4.46
N VAL A 333 -17.89 17.48 5.17
CA VAL A 333 -17.97 17.66 6.62
C VAL A 333 -16.93 16.80 7.33
N ALA A 334 -16.80 15.53 6.97
CA ALA A 334 -15.81 14.63 7.55
C ALA A 334 -14.38 15.19 7.40
N GLN A 335 -14.02 15.67 6.20
CA GLN A 335 -12.72 16.29 5.94
C GLN A 335 -12.50 17.56 6.76
N ARG A 336 -13.53 18.42 6.88
CA ARG A 336 -13.43 19.66 7.68
C ARG A 336 -13.24 19.38 9.16
N LEU A 337 -14.07 18.52 9.74
CA LEU A 337 -13.95 18.14 11.14
C LEU A 337 -12.56 17.56 11.42
N GLN A 338 -12.06 16.69 10.54
CA GLN A 338 -10.73 16.10 10.68
C GLN A 338 -9.60 17.12 10.56
N SER A 339 -9.76 18.18 9.76
CA SER A 339 -8.76 19.26 9.63
C SER A 339 -8.64 20.16 10.87
N VAL A 340 -9.70 20.21 11.69
CA VAL A 340 -9.74 21.02 12.92
C VAL A 340 -9.07 20.27 14.08
N LEU A 341 -9.27 18.96 14.13
CA LEU A 341 -8.77 18.05 15.16
C LEU A 341 -7.26 17.80 15.02
N ARG A 342 -6.60 17.50 16.14
CA ARG A 342 -5.16 17.19 16.16
C ARG A 342 -4.92 15.75 15.70
N ALA A 343 -3.69 15.42 15.34
CA ALA A 343 -3.34 14.08 14.87
C ALA A 343 -3.56 12.95 15.89
N HIS A 344 -3.61 13.27 17.20
CA HIS A 344 -3.92 12.33 18.28
C HIS A 344 -5.40 12.34 18.70
N ASP A 345 -6.20 13.28 18.17
CA ASP A 345 -7.63 13.27 18.37
C ASP A 345 -8.27 12.25 17.41
N HIS A 346 -9.35 11.63 17.84
CA HIS A 346 -10.06 10.65 17.03
C HIS A 346 -11.37 11.24 16.52
N LEU A 347 -11.69 10.99 15.26
CA LEU A 347 -13.00 11.30 14.67
C LEU A 347 -13.60 10.02 14.11
N SER A 348 -14.90 9.85 14.24
CA SER A 348 -15.64 8.66 13.78
C SER A 348 -17.03 9.06 13.29
N ARG A 349 -17.64 8.24 12.44
CA ARG A 349 -19.02 8.44 11.95
C ARG A 349 -19.88 7.26 12.37
N PHE A 350 -20.96 7.52 13.09
CA PHE A 350 -21.83 6.45 13.62
C PHE A 350 -22.93 6.05 12.63
N GLY A 351 -23.27 6.94 11.71
CA GLY A 351 -24.28 6.73 10.67
C GLY A 351 -25.10 8.00 10.46
N GLY A 352 -25.82 8.11 9.34
CA GLY A 352 -26.64 9.30 9.07
C GLY A 352 -25.82 10.60 9.08
N ASP A 353 -26.26 11.56 9.88
CA ASP A 353 -25.66 12.87 10.18
C ASP A 353 -24.74 12.89 11.41
N GLU A 354 -24.50 11.74 12.06
CA GLU A 354 -23.83 11.67 13.37
C GLU A 354 -22.32 11.38 13.25
N PHE A 355 -21.52 12.26 13.87
CA PHE A 355 -20.09 12.13 14.06
C PHE A 355 -19.74 12.15 15.55
N VAL A 356 -18.67 11.45 15.92
CA VAL A 356 -18.19 11.42 17.30
C VAL A 356 -16.69 11.66 17.31
N ALA A 357 -16.24 12.58 18.15
CA ALA A 357 -14.83 12.91 18.32
C ALA A 357 -14.35 12.63 19.75
N ILE A 358 -13.09 12.21 19.87
CA ILE A 358 -12.37 12.07 21.14
C ILE A 358 -11.24 13.09 21.13
N VAL A 359 -11.31 14.03 22.06
CA VAL A 359 -10.26 15.04 22.28
C VAL A 359 -9.47 14.59 23.50
N SER A 360 -8.21 14.26 23.27
CA SER A 360 -7.33 13.72 24.31
C SER A 360 -6.47 14.81 24.93
N ASP A 361 -5.86 14.51 26.08
CA ASP A 361 -4.90 15.39 26.75
C ASP A 361 -5.46 16.80 27.00
N ILE A 362 -6.69 16.87 27.55
CA ILE A 362 -7.26 18.12 28.03
C ILE A 362 -6.86 18.35 29.49
N ASP A 363 -6.50 19.58 29.84
CA ASP A 363 -6.17 19.95 31.22
C ASP A 363 -7.40 20.50 31.94
N VAL A 364 -8.19 21.31 31.23
CA VAL A 364 -9.38 21.98 31.75
C VAL A 364 -10.56 21.87 30.80
N GLN A 365 -11.77 22.05 31.33
CA GLN A 365 -13.01 22.06 30.54
C GLN A 365 -12.95 23.04 29.34
N ALA A 366 -12.26 24.18 29.50
CA ALA A 366 -12.11 25.19 28.45
C ALA A 366 -11.37 24.68 27.19
N ASP A 367 -10.55 23.64 27.31
CA ASP A 367 -9.86 23.06 26.15
C ASP A 367 -10.84 22.35 25.22
N ALA A 368 -11.79 21.60 25.79
CA ALA A 368 -12.88 20.97 25.04
C ALA A 368 -13.82 22.01 24.41
N GLU A 369 -14.09 23.10 25.14
CA GLU A 369 -14.88 24.23 24.66
C GLU A 369 -14.26 24.89 23.41
N LEU A 370 -12.94 25.09 23.45
CA LEU A 370 -12.19 25.66 22.34
C LEU A 370 -12.26 24.77 21.09
N VAL A 371 -12.13 23.45 21.26
CA VAL A 371 -12.25 22.50 20.15
C VAL A 371 -13.66 22.51 19.57
N ALA A 372 -14.70 22.43 20.42
CA ALA A 372 -16.08 22.48 19.97
C ALA A 372 -16.40 23.78 19.21
N THR A 373 -15.93 24.92 19.71
CA THR A 373 -16.07 26.22 19.04
C THR A 373 -15.39 26.24 17.67
N ARG A 374 -14.18 25.67 17.56
CA ARG A 374 -13.47 25.57 16.27
C ARG A 374 -14.20 24.66 15.29
N LEU A 375 -14.79 23.56 15.76
CA LEU A 375 -15.58 22.66 14.92
C LEU A 375 -16.81 23.39 14.36
N LEU A 376 -17.60 24.06 15.20
CA LEU A 376 -18.76 24.85 14.76
C LEU A 376 -18.37 25.93 13.75
N ASN A 377 -17.32 26.71 14.04
CA ASN A 377 -16.84 27.76 13.14
C ASN A 377 -16.38 27.21 11.78
N SER A 378 -15.81 26.00 11.75
CA SER A 378 -15.41 25.35 10.49
C SER A 378 -16.60 24.92 9.63
N LEU A 379 -17.72 24.56 10.27
CA LEU A 379 -18.95 24.16 9.58
C LEU A 379 -19.77 25.37 9.10
N ALA A 380 -19.65 26.52 9.78
CA ALA A 380 -20.33 27.77 9.39
C ALA A 380 -19.89 28.31 8.02
N MET A 381 -18.73 27.88 7.50
CA MET A 381 -18.26 28.23 6.16
C MET A 381 -19.07 27.49 5.07
N PRO A 382 -19.37 28.10 3.91
CA PRO A 382 -20.13 27.44 2.85
C PRO A 382 -19.40 26.20 2.31
N ILE A 383 -20.12 25.10 2.09
CA ILE A 383 -19.62 23.85 1.51
C ILE A 383 -20.03 23.79 0.04
N ASP A 384 -19.04 23.63 -0.84
CA ASP A 384 -19.27 23.48 -2.27
C ASP A 384 -19.78 22.07 -2.59
N ILE A 385 -20.98 21.97 -3.16
CA ILE A 385 -21.56 20.72 -3.67
C ILE A 385 -21.86 20.91 -5.15
N GLY A 386 -20.90 20.53 -5.99
CA GLY A 386 -21.00 20.72 -7.43
C GLY A 386 -20.98 22.21 -7.80
N ALA A 387 -22.13 22.73 -8.26
CA ALA A 387 -22.28 24.13 -8.65
C ALA A 387 -22.98 25.01 -7.60
N THR A 388 -23.37 24.44 -6.46
CA THR A 388 -24.17 25.11 -5.42
C THR A 388 -23.39 25.16 -4.10
N GLN A 389 -23.52 26.26 -3.36
CA GLN A 389 -22.96 26.40 -2.01
C GLN A 389 -24.04 26.15 -0.97
N ILE A 390 -23.71 25.33 0.03
CA ILE A 390 -24.62 24.98 1.13
C ILE A 390 -24.03 25.44 2.46
N TYR A 391 -24.86 26.05 3.29
CA TYR A 391 -24.52 26.35 4.67
C TYR A 391 -25.06 25.23 5.56
N SER A 392 -24.19 24.67 6.39
CA SER A 392 -24.56 23.65 7.38
C SER A 392 -24.18 24.16 8.76
N SER A 393 -24.92 23.73 9.77
CA SER A 393 -24.51 23.85 11.17
C SER A 393 -24.48 22.47 11.82
N ALA A 394 -24.02 22.42 13.06
CA ALA A 394 -24.08 21.20 13.86
C ALA A 394 -24.48 21.52 15.30
N SER A 395 -25.08 20.53 15.93
CA SER A 395 -25.33 20.49 17.36
C SER A 395 -24.29 19.56 17.99
N ILE A 396 -23.59 20.04 19.03
CA ILE A 396 -22.51 19.29 19.68
C ILE A 396 -22.82 19.06 21.16
N GLY A 397 -22.66 17.83 21.63
CA GLY A 397 -22.74 17.47 23.04
C GLY A 397 -21.40 17.00 23.56
N ILE A 398 -21.00 17.46 24.74
CA ILE A 398 -19.66 17.21 25.30
C ILE A 398 -19.80 16.47 26.61
N ALA A 399 -19.12 15.33 26.76
CA ALA A 399 -18.96 14.64 28.05
C ALA A 399 -17.48 14.47 28.39
N LEU A 400 -17.14 14.68 29.66
CA LEU A 400 -15.76 14.66 30.16
C LEU A 400 -15.46 13.37 30.92
N TYR A 401 -14.30 12.79 30.66
CA TYR A 401 -13.73 11.72 31.48
C TYR A 401 -12.62 12.29 32.36
N PRO A 402 -12.56 11.95 33.66
CA PRO A 402 -13.47 11.04 34.38
C PRO A 402 -14.71 11.72 35.01
N ASP A 403 -14.86 13.04 34.85
CA ASP A 403 -15.80 13.86 35.62
C ASP A 403 -17.28 13.48 35.40
N ASP A 404 -17.69 13.26 34.14
CA ASP A 404 -19.08 12.95 33.79
C ASP A 404 -19.37 11.45 33.74
N ALA A 405 -18.37 10.62 33.44
CA ALA A 405 -18.49 9.17 33.37
C ALA A 405 -17.12 8.48 33.29
N SER A 406 -17.08 7.21 33.72
CA SER A 406 -15.87 6.36 33.69
C SER A 406 -15.98 5.14 32.75
N SER A 407 -17.12 4.93 32.09
CA SER A 407 -17.30 3.87 31.09
C SER A 407 -17.65 4.43 29.71
N VAL A 408 -17.26 3.71 28.66
CA VAL A 408 -17.52 4.08 27.25
C VAL A 408 -19.00 4.32 26.99
N GLU A 409 -19.86 3.38 27.41
CA GLU A 409 -21.30 3.44 27.19
C GLU A 409 -21.92 4.67 27.88
N THR A 410 -21.44 5.00 29.08
CA THR A 410 -21.97 6.13 29.84
C THR A 410 -21.50 7.46 29.27
N LEU A 411 -20.22 7.57 28.87
CA LEU A 411 -19.69 8.77 28.19
C LEU A 411 -20.43 9.06 26.88
N LEU A 412 -20.64 8.02 26.05
CA LEU A 412 -21.40 8.15 24.81
C LEU A 412 -22.83 8.62 25.07
N LYS A 413 -23.53 7.99 26.03
CA LYS A 413 -24.89 8.37 26.40
C LYS A 413 -24.96 9.80 26.91
N HIS A 414 -24.00 10.23 27.72
CA HIS A 414 -23.95 11.58 28.29
C HIS A 414 -23.71 12.63 27.20
N ALA A 415 -22.75 12.40 26.29
CA ALA A 415 -22.50 13.32 25.19
C ALA A 415 -23.68 13.38 24.21
N ASP A 416 -24.30 12.26 23.87
CA ASP A 416 -25.51 12.20 23.04
C ASP A 416 -26.66 13.00 23.67
N THR A 417 -26.88 12.83 24.98
CA THR A 417 -27.88 13.60 25.75
C THR A 417 -27.62 15.11 25.66
N ALA A 418 -26.37 15.55 25.80
CA ALA A 418 -26.00 16.96 25.70
C ALA A 418 -26.14 17.51 24.28
N MET A 419 -25.85 16.69 23.26
CA MET A 419 -25.98 17.05 21.84
C MET A 419 -27.45 17.28 21.49
N TYR A 420 -28.31 16.36 21.93
CA TYR A 420 -29.73 16.48 21.72
C TYR A 420 -30.30 17.76 22.37
N GLN A 421 -29.85 18.11 23.58
CA GLN A 421 -30.20 19.38 24.22
C GLN A 421 -29.68 20.61 23.44
N ALA A 422 -28.51 20.52 22.82
CA ALA A 422 -27.98 21.58 21.98
C ALA A 422 -28.89 21.82 20.76
N LYS A 423 -29.40 20.73 20.17
CA LYS A 423 -30.36 20.74 19.06
C LYS A 423 -31.69 21.38 19.45
N GLU A 424 -32.21 21.06 20.63
CA GLU A 424 -33.46 21.63 21.17
C GLU A 424 -33.36 23.12 21.50
N GLN A 425 -32.19 23.60 21.91
CA GLN A 425 -31.96 25.02 22.17
C GLN A 425 -31.77 25.85 20.88
N GLY A 426 -32.15 25.32 19.72
CA GLY A 426 -32.08 25.99 18.42
C GLY A 426 -30.90 25.57 17.55
N GLY A 427 -30.14 24.54 17.96
CA GLY A 427 -28.99 24.03 17.22
C GLY A 427 -27.83 25.00 17.12
N ASN A 428 -26.89 24.70 16.21
CA ASN A 428 -25.68 25.49 15.94
C ASN A 428 -24.92 25.92 17.21
N ARG A 429 -24.76 25.01 18.17
CA ARG A 429 -24.12 25.25 19.45
C ARG A 429 -23.56 23.97 20.03
N PHE A 430 -22.73 24.10 21.06
CA PHE A 430 -22.33 22.98 21.89
C PHE A 430 -22.92 23.12 23.30
N LEU A 431 -23.16 21.99 23.97
CA LEU A 431 -23.49 21.94 25.40
C LEU A 431 -22.64 20.88 26.09
N PHE A 432 -22.26 21.16 27.34
CA PHE A 432 -21.68 20.16 28.22
C PHE A 432 -22.76 19.33 28.88
N TYR A 433 -22.45 18.05 29.10
CA TYR A 433 -23.27 17.19 29.92
C TYR A 433 -23.24 17.68 31.37
N HIS A 434 -24.43 17.82 31.96
CA HIS A 434 -24.59 18.07 33.38
C HIS A 434 -25.64 17.12 33.93
N ALA A 435 -25.31 16.40 35.01
CA ALA A 435 -26.19 15.39 35.61
C ALA A 435 -27.57 15.93 36.06
N GLN A 436 -27.70 17.24 36.30
CA GLN A 436 -28.99 17.89 36.59
C GLN A 436 -29.90 18.04 35.35
N GLN A 437 -29.38 17.86 34.13
CA GLN A 437 -30.13 18.02 32.87
C GLN A 437 -30.58 16.68 32.24
N THR A 438 -29.98 15.55 32.61
CA THR A 438 -30.32 14.19 32.11
C THR A 438 -31.72 13.72 32.50
N ALA A 439 -32.26 14.23 33.60
CA ALA A 439 -33.64 13.96 34.02
C ALA A 439 -34.66 14.39 32.93
N ARG A 440 -34.36 15.44 32.15
CA ARG A 440 -35.29 16.01 31.17
C ARG A 440 -35.44 15.16 29.89
N VAL A 441 -34.45 14.36 29.50
CA VAL A 441 -34.51 13.58 28.24
C VAL A 441 -35.36 12.32 28.37
N VAL A 442 -35.27 11.61 29.51
CA VAL A 442 -36.20 10.52 29.84
C VAL A 442 -37.61 11.05 30.12
N GLU A 443 -37.69 12.24 30.74
CA GLU A 443 -38.95 12.96 30.94
C GLU A 443 -39.60 13.35 29.59
N ARG A 444 -38.85 13.69 28.54
CA ARG A 444 -39.40 14.09 27.24
C ARG A 444 -39.99 12.94 26.41
N LEU A 445 -39.35 11.75 26.41
CA LEU A 445 -39.92 10.55 25.75
C LEU A 445 -41.18 10.04 26.47
N THR A 446 -41.22 10.18 27.80
CA THR A 446 -42.45 9.91 28.57
C THR A 446 -43.49 11.01 28.36
N LEU A 447 -43.08 12.27 28.17
CA LEU A 447 -43.96 13.41 27.97
C LEU A 447 -44.80 13.29 26.69
N ASP A 448 -44.25 12.89 25.53
CA ASP A 448 -45.08 12.75 24.31
C ASP A 448 -46.20 11.71 24.47
N THR A 449 -45.86 10.56 25.04
CA THR A 449 -46.84 9.50 25.33
C THR A 449 -47.90 9.99 26.33
N ARG A 450 -47.46 10.72 27.36
CA ARG A 450 -48.35 11.29 28.38
C ARG A 450 -49.27 12.37 27.81
N LEU A 451 -48.77 13.27 26.95
CA LEU A 451 -49.59 14.33 26.35
C LEU A 451 -50.67 13.76 25.41
N ARG A 452 -50.37 12.70 24.65
CA ARG A 452 -51.39 12.01 23.85
C ARG A 452 -52.46 11.36 24.74
N GLN A 453 -52.05 10.66 25.80
CA GLN A 453 -52.97 10.08 26.77
C GLN A 453 -53.80 11.15 27.49
N ALA A 454 -53.19 12.29 27.83
CA ALA A 454 -53.85 13.41 28.49
C ALA A 454 -54.97 14.00 27.64
N LEU A 455 -54.77 14.07 26.32
CA LEU A 455 -55.80 14.53 25.38
C LEU A 455 -56.96 13.52 25.28
N GLU A 456 -56.66 12.22 25.31
CA GLU A 456 -57.69 11.16 25.30
C GLU A 456 -58.45 11.03 26.63
N ARG A 457 -57.87 11.49 27.74
CA ARG A 457 -58.40 11.38 29.10
C ARG A 457 -58.99 12.67 29.66
N ASP A 458 -59.18 13.70 28.82
CA ASP A 458 -59.71 15.01 29.23
C ASP A 458 -58.91 15.65 30.38
N GLU A 459 -57.59 15.48 30.40
CA GLU A 459 -56.70 16.02 31.44
C GLU A 459 -56.29 17.48 31.16
N PHE A 460 -56.58 18.00 29.97
CA PHE A 460 -56.37 19.41 29.63
C PHE A 460 -57.56 20.26 30.08
N LEU A 461 -57.25 21.47 30.55
CA LEU A 461 -58.24 22.46 30.96
C LEU A 461 -57.78 23.87 30.56
N LEU A 462 -58.72 24.80 30.46
CA LEU A 462 -58.44 26.20 30.18
C LEU A 462 -58.55 27.04 31.45
N HIS A 463 -57.50 27.80 31.72
CA HIS A 463 -57.59 28.97 32.58
C HIS A 463 -57.75 30.21 31.70
N TYR A 464 -58.33 31.25 32.28
CA TYR A 464 -58.62 32.48 31.58
C TYR A 464 -57.99 33.65 32.33
N GLN A 465 -57.36 34.56 31.60
CA GLN A 465 -56.81 35.79 32.16
C GLN A 465 -57.51 37.00 31.53
N PRO A 466 -57.96 37.98 32.33
CA PRO A 466 -58.67 39.13 31.78
C PRO A 466 -57.72 40.14 31.12
N ILE A 467 -58.17 40.66 29.99
CA ILE A 467 -57.62 41.83 29.29
C ILE A 467 -58.51 43.02 29.65
N VAL A 468 -57.89 44.09 30.15
CA VAL A 468 -58.61 45.28 30.61
C VAL A 468 -58.28 46.49 29.75
N GLU A 469 -59.26 47.37 29.57
CA GLU A 469 -59.04 48.72 29.06
C GLU A 469 -58.41 49.58 30.16
N LEU A 470 -57.21 50.11 29.93
CA LEU A 470 -56.41 50.79 30.95
C LEU A 470 -57.02 52.11 31.43
N GLU A 471 -57.82 52.78 30.59
CA GLU A 471 -58.50 54.02 30.93
C GLU A 471 -59.69 53.78 31.88
N SER A 472 -60.56 52.83 31.56
CA SER A 472 -61.79 52.58 32.35
C SER A 472 -61.62 51.55 33.47
N GLY A 473 -60.61 50.68 33.36
CA GLY A 473 -60.39 49.52 34.21
C GLY A 473 -61.41 48.40 33.99
N ARG A 474 -62.16 48.43 32.88
CA ARG A 474 -63.18 47.42 32.55
C ARG A 474 -62.53 46.24 31.82
N ILE A 475 -63.00 45.03 32.11
CA ILE A 475 -62.63 43.83 31.34
C ILE A 475 -63.28 43.94 29.97
N VAL A 476 -62.48 43.79 28.91
CA VAL A 476 -62.91 43.87 27.50
C VAL A 476 -62.67 42.56 26.74
N GLY A 477 -61.76 41.72 27.24
CA GLY A 477 -61.44 40.44 26.63
C GLY A 477 -60.83 39.48 27.63
N LEU A 478 -60.63 38.24 27.20
CA LEU A 478 -60.08 37.16 27.99
C LEU A 478 -59.10 36.36 27.15
N GLU A 479 -57.92 36.07 27.68
CA GLU A 479 -56.98 35.14 27.04
C GLU A 479 -57.19 33.73 27.58
N ALA A 480 -57.39 32.76 26.67
CA ALA A 480 -57.49 31.35 26.99
C ALA A 480 -56.08 30.72 27.08
N LEU A 481 -55.76 30.25 28.27
CA LEU A 481 -54.44 29.72 28.60
C LEU A 481 -54.56 28.24 28.96
N LEU A 482 -53.98 27.39 28.10
CA LEU A 482 -53.97 25.94 28.29
C LEU A 482 -53.30 25.54 29.60
N ARG A 483 -53.84 24.55 30.29
CA ARG A 483 -53.25 23.92 31.47
C ARG A 483 -53.41 22.42 31.34
N TRP A 484 -52.44 21.69 31.88
CA TRP A 484 -52.51 20.24 31.95
C TRP A 484 -52.62 19.82 33.41
N ASN A 485 -53.70 19.17 33.78
CA ASN A 485 -53.88 18.61 35.10
C ASN A 485 -53.39 17.16 35.11
N ASP A 486 -52.08 17.02 35.21
CA ASP A 486 -51.43 15.72 35.22
C ASP A 486 -51.70 14.99 36.54
N PRO A 487 -52.10 13.70 36.51
CA PRO A 487 -52.40 12.94 37.74
C PRO A 487 -51.23 12.80 38.72
N ASP A 488 -49.99 12.81 38.21
CA ASP A 488 -48.79 12.58 39.01
C ASP A 488 -48.14 13.89 39.48
N GLN A 489 -48.17 14.94 38.65
CA GLN A 489 -47.49 16.22 38.88
C GLN A 489 -48.46 17.36 39.26
N GLY A 490 -49.76 17.14 39.16
CA GLY A 490 -50.77 18.18 39.35
C GLY A 490 -50.83 19.16 38.18
N LEU A 491 -51.07 20.45 38.47
CA LEU A 491 -51.25 21.46 37.43
C LEU A 491 -49.92 21.86 36.78
N VAL A 492 -49.69 21.38 35.57
CA VAL A 492 -48.53 21.70 34.72
C VAL A 492 -48.83 22.90 33.83
N LEU A 493 -47.89 23.85 33.78
CA LEU A 493 -47.99 25.09 32.99
C LEU A 493 -47.51 24.90 31.54
N PRO A 494 -48.03 25.68 30.57
CA PRO A 494 -47.68 25.59 29.15
C PRO A 494 -46.18 25.54 28.84
N GLY A 495 -45.37 26.35 29.51
CA GLY A 495 -43.93 26.42 29.26
C GLY A 495 -43.18 25.09 29.47
N ALA A 496 -43.77 24.12 30.16
CA ALA A 496 -43.18 22.80 30.36
C ALA A 496 -43.49 21.81 29.21
N PHE A 497 -44.56 22.01 28.43
CA PHE A 497 -45.03 21.00 27.46
C PHE A 497 -45.38 21.52 26.06
N ILE A 498 -45.57 22.83 25.85
CA ILE A 498 -45.95 23.37 24.53
C ILE A 498 -44.87 23.07 23.49
N SER A 499 -43.58 23.28 23.80
CA SER A 499 -42.50 22.98 22.86
C SER A 499 -42.44 21.49 22.48
N ALA A 500 -42.72 20.59 23.44
CA ALA A 500 -42.80 19.16 23.16
C ALA A 500 -44.00 18.83 22.26
N ALA A 501 -45.17 19.44 22.52
CA ALA A 501 -46.35 19.28 21.69
C ALA A 501 -46.15 19.84 20.27
N GLU A 502 -45.40 20.94 20.13
CA GLU A 502 -45.02 21.48 18.83
C GLU A 502 -44.19 20.46 18.07
N ASP A 503 -43.07 20.00 18.65
CA ASP A 503 -42.14 19.08 18.01
C ASP A 503 -42.77 17.80 17.48
N THR A 504 -43.70 17.21 18.23
CA THR A 504 -44.37 15.96 17.86
C THR A 504 -45.61 16.15 16.98
N GLY A 505 -45.97 17.42 16.71
CA GLY A 505 -47.15 17.80 15.92
C GLY A 505 -48.47 17.71 16.69
N LEU A 506 -48.45 17.31 17.96
CA LEU A 506 -49.62 17.24 18.84
C LEU A 506 -50.27 18.62 19.08
N ILE A 507 -49.49 19.71 18.94
CA ILE A 507 -49.98 21.08 19.08
C ILE A 507 -51.15 21.40 18.15
N VAL A 508 -51.26 20.72 17.00
CA VAL A 508 -52.37 20.92 16.07
C VAL A 508 -53.67 20.40 16.66
N GLN A 509 -53.65 19.19 17.24
CA GLN A 509 -54.82 18.59 17.90
C GLN A 509 -55.19 19.34 19.18
N LEU A 510 -54.19 19.79 19.95
CA LEU A 510 -54.42 20.63 21.12
C LEU A 510 -55.02 21.98 20.72
N GLY A 511 -54.53 22.62 19.66
CA GLY A 511 -55.07 23.88 19.16
C GLY A 511 -56.54 23.77 18.76
N GLU A 512 -56.92 22.68 18.08
CA GLU A 512 -58.33 22.38 17.76
C GLU A 512 -59.19 22.26 19.02
N TRP A 513 -58.70 21.53 20.01
CA TRP A 513 -59.39 21.37 21.29
C TRP A 513 -59.51 22.70 22.05
N VAL A 514 -58.45 23.52 22.10
CA VAL A 514 -58.46 24.84 22.76
C VAL A 514 -59.47 25.78 22.10
N LEU A 515 -59.50 25.82 20.76
CA LEU A 515 -60.47 26.63 20.02
C LEU A 515 -61.91 26.23 20.36
N GLU A 516 -62.22 24.94 20.34
CA GLU A 516 -63.56 24.44 20.63
C GLU A 516 -63.96 24.67 22.10
N ALA A 517 -63.09 24.34 23.06
CA ALA A 517 -63.34 24.52 24.48
C ALA A 517 -63.48 26.01 24.86
N GLY A 518 -62.60 26.85 24.35
CA GLY A 518 -62.63 28.29 24.59
C GLY A 518 -63.89 28.94 24.02
N CYS A 519 -64.20 28.68 22.75
CA CYS A 519 -65.41 29.22 22.10
C CYS A 519 -66.69 28.75 22.82
N THR A 520 -66.72 27.50 23.26
CA THR A 520 -67.84 26.94 24.04
C THR A 520 -68.01 27.70 25.35
N GLN A 521 -66.90 27.96 26.06
CA GLN A 521 -66.94 28.65 27.35
C GLN A 521 -67.39 30.11 27.21
N LEU A 522 -66.87 30.86 26.24
CA LEU A 522 -67.29 32.24 26.02
C LEU A 522 -68.78 32.31 25.65
N HIS A 523 -69.24 31.44 24.75
CA HIS A 523 -70.66 31.38 24.39
C HIS A 523 -71.55 30.99 25.57
N ALA A 524 -71.07 30.13 26.48
CA ALA A 524 -71.78 29.81 27.72
C ALA A 524 -71.90 31.03 28.65
N TRP A 525 -70.88 31.89 28.73
CA TRP A 525 -70.97 33.15 29.48
C TRP A 525 -71.88 34.20 28.83
N GLN A 526 -71.91 34.27 27.50
CA GLN A 526 -72.86 35.13 26.76
C GLN A 526 -74.31 34.70 27.04
N LYS A 527 -74.60 33.39 27.02
CA LYS A 527 -75.94 32.88 27.39
C LYS A 527 -76.36 33.21 28.83
N GLN A 528 -75.40 33.48 29.71
CA GLN A 528 -75.65 33.91 31.10
C GLN A 528 -75.79 35.44 31.23
N GLY A 529 -75.69 36.20 30.12
CA GLY A 529 -75.75 37.67 30.10
C GLY A 529 -74.54 38.35 30.73
N LYS A 530 -73.40 37.65 30.80
CA LYS A 530 -72.18 38.13 31.46
C LYS A 530 -71.12 38.68 30.49
N ALA A 531 -71.09 38.19 29.25
CA ALA A 531 -69.93 38.34 28.37
C ALA A 531 -70.28 38.81 26.94
N ASP A 532 -71.41 39.49 26.76
CA ASP A 532 -71.93 39.86 25.43
C ASP A 532 -70.99 40.77 24.63
N GLU A 533 -70.12 41.53 25.31
CA GLU A 533 -69.14 42.44 24.70
C GLU A 533 -67.68 41.93 24.82
N LEU A 534 -67.46 40.71 25.32
CA LEU A 534 -66.09 40.21 25.56
C LEU A 534 -65.53 39.47 24.35
N THR A 535 -64.26 39.69 24.08
CA THR A 535 -63.47 38.87 23.15
C THR A 535 -62.75 37.73 23.87
N LEU A 536 -62.52 36.63 23.16
CA LEU A 536 -61.70 35.51 23.60
C LEU A 536 -60.46 35.42 22.71
N ALA A 537 -59.29 35.63 23.30
CA ALA A 537 -58.02 35.46 22.64
C ALA A 537 -57.49 34.04 22.83
N VAL A 538 -57.03 33.42 21.73
CA VAL A 538 -56.48 32.06 21.70
C VAL A 538 -55.15 32.07 20.97
N ASN A 539 -54.13 31.53 21.63
CA ASN A 539 -52.78 31.38 21.08
C ASN A 539 -52.72 30.34 19.95
N VAL A 540 -52.08 30.72 18.84
CA VAL A 540 -51.91 29.88 17.65
C VAL A 540 -50.42 29.65 17.37
N SER A 541 -50.03 28.37 17.39
CA SER A 541 -48.68 27.96 16.98
C SER A 541 -48.51 28.05 15.46
N THR A 542 -47.31 28.39 15.02
CA THR A 542 -46.93 28.47 13.60
C THR A 542 -47.16 27.16 12.85
N ARG A 543 -47.03 26.00 13.53
CA ARG A 543 -47.28 24.67 12.94
C ARG A 543 -48.75 24.45 12.53
N GLN A 544 -49.70 25.20 13.10
CA GLN A 544 -51.12 25.06 12.75
C GLN A 544 -51.44 25.64 11.35
N PHE A 545 -50.55 26.47 10.79
CA PHE A 545 -50.69 26.98 9.42
C PHE A 545 -50.37 25.91 8.36
N GLU A 546 -49.71 24.81 8.71
CA GLU A 546 -49.32 23.77 7.76
C GLU A 546 -50.54 23.02 7.19
N GLY A 547 -50.64 23.02 5.85
CA GLY A 547 -51.69 22.33 5.10
C GLY A 547 -53.07 22.99 5.18
N GLY A 548 -53.12 24.29 5.52
CA GLY A 548 -54.35 25.09 5.57
C GLY A 548 -55.39 24.58 6.57
N ARG A 549 -54.96 23.88 7.63
CA ARG A 549 -55.85 23.27 8.64
C ARG A 549 -56.48 24.31 9.56
N LEU A 550 -55.73 25.30 10.02
CA LEU A 550 -56.20 26.34 10.95
C LEU A 550 -57.54 26.99 10.52
N VAL A 551 -57.65 27.41 9.25
CA VAL A 551 -58.87 28.04 8.73
C VAL A 551 -60.09 27.12 8.88
N LYS A 552 -59.91 25.82 8.64
CA LYS A 552 -60.98 24.82 8.78
C LYS A 552 -61.32 24.60 10.25
N SER A 553 -60.32 24.48 11.12
CA SER A 553 -60.49 24.27 12.56
C SER A 553 -61.24 25.42 13.21
N VAL A 554 -60.89 26.67 12.87
CA VAL A 554 -61.59 27.87 13.34
C VAL A 554 -63.03 27.92 12.84
N ALA A 555 -63.25 27.69 11.54
CA ALA A 555 -64.60 27.66 10.99
C ALA A 555 -65.48 26.58 11.64
N GLN A 556 -64.93 25.40 11.94
CA GLN A 556 -65.63 24.33 12.63
C GLN A 556 -65.94 24.69 14.09
N ALA A 557 -64.99 25.25 14.83
CA ALA A 557 -65.21 25.66 16.21
C ALA A 557 -66.31 26.72 16.33
N LEU A 558 -66.28 27.76 15.48
CA LEU A 558 -67.34 28.78 15.44
C LEU A 558 -68.69 28.19 15.07
N ALA A 559 -68.75 27.31 14.06
CA ALA A 559 -70.00 26.68 13.63
C ALA A 559 -70.62 25.76 14.69
N ARG A 560 -69.80 25.00 15.43
CA ARG A 560 -70.27 24.09 16.49
C ARG A 560 -70.75 24.83 17.73
N THR A 561 -70.03 25.88 18.11
CA THR A 561 -70.31 26.62 19.36
C THR A 561 -71.38 27.69 19.17
N GLY A 562 -71.54 28.22 17.97
CA GLY A 562 -72.43 29.35 17.68
C GLY A 562 -71.89 30.70 18.13
N LEU A 563 -70.60 30.78 18.49
CA LEU A 563 -69.95 32.04 18.81
C LEU A 563 -69.82 32.92 17.55
N ALA A 564 -70.10 34.22 17.68
CA ALA A 564 -69.85 35.16 16.60
C ALA A 564 -68.35 35.29 16.34
N ALA A 565 -67.93 35.31 15.07
CA ALA A 565 -66.51 35.32 14.70
C ALA A 565 -65.75 36.52 15.26
N GLU A 566 -66.41 37.67 15.39
CA GLU A 566 -65.86 38.92 15.94
C GLU A 566 -65.51 38.83 17.44
N CYS A 567 -66.06 37.85 18.16
CA CYS A 567 -65.74 37.58 19.54
C CYS A 567 -64.49 36.69 19.70
N LEU A 568 -63.96 36.11 18.62
CA LEU A 568 -62.76 35.30 18.64
C LEU A 568 -61.57 36.11 18.13
N GLU A 569 -60.50 36.10 18.91
CA GLU A 569 -59.20 36.68 18.58
C GLU A 569 -58.14 35.58 18.55
N LEU A 570 -57.33 35.55 17.49
CA LEU A 570 -56.21 34.62 17.36
C LEU A 570 -54.90 35.38 17.55
N GLU A 571 -54.13 34.94 18.54
CA GLU A 571 -52.83 35.49 18.87
C GLU A 571 -51.77 34.68 18.15
N ILE A 572 -50.97 35.36 17.34
CA ILE A 572 -49.96 34.73 16.49
C ILE A 572 -48.62 35.37 16.82
N THR A 573 -47.63 34.56 17.16
CA THR A 573 -46.29 35.07 17.49
C THR A 573 -45.61 35.75 16.29
N GLU A 574 -44.72 36.69 16.58
CA GLU A 574 -43.90 37.41 15.57
C GLU A 574 -43.16 36.47 14.61
N ASN A 575 -42.83 35.24 15.05
CA ASN A 575 -42.14 34.23 14.25
C ASN A 575 -42.92 33.76 13.02
N VAL A 576 -44.23 34.00 12.93
CA VAL A 576 -45.00 33.75 11.70
C VAL A 576 -44.41 34.49 10.50
N MET A 577 -43.72 35.62 10.73
CA MET A 577 -43.06 36.41 9.69
C MET A 577 -41.92 35.64 9.01
N LEU A 578 -41.26 34.72 9.73
CA LEU A 578 -40.14 33.93 9.21
C LEU A 578 -40.58 32.83 8.23
N ILE A 579 -41.82 32.37 8.37
CA ILE A 579 -42.43 31.34 7.51
C ILE A 579 -43.43 31.92 6.51
N MET A 580 -43.45 33.25 6.37
CA MET A 580 -44.42 33.96 5.56
C MET A 580 -44.31 33.56 4.09
N ASN A 581 -45.38 32.96 3.57
CA ASN A 581 -45.54 32.60 2.16
C ASN A 581 -46.98 32.91 1.70
N ASP A 582 -47.28 32.69 0.42
CA ASP A 582 -48.61 32.98 -0.13
C ASP A 582 -49.74 32.17 0.53
N GLU A 583 -49.44 30.96 1.04
CA GLU A 583 -50.41 30.09 1.72
C GLU A 583 -50.77 30.64 3.12
N VAL A 584 -49.77 31.04 3.90
CA VAL A 584 -49.96 31.66 5.22
C VAL A 584 -50.71 32.98 5.07
N ARG A 585 -50.31 33.83 4.11
CA ARG A 585 -51.01 35.09 3.80
C ARG A 585 -52.47 34.84 3.44
N SER A 586 -52.73 33.89 2.53
CA SER A 586 -54.10 33.50 2.15
C SER A 586 -54.91 33.00 3.35
N SER A 587 -54.28 32.31 4.29
CA SER A 587 -54.94 31.82 5.51
C SER A 587 -55.33 32.96 6.45
N LEU A 588 -54.43 33.92 6.68
CA LEU A 588 -54.72 35.13 7.47
C LEU A 588 -55.85 35.96 6.83
N ASP A 589 -55.82 36.16 5.52
CA ASP A 589 -56.87 36.88 4.80
C ASP A 589 -58.23 36.17 4.90
N LYS A 590 -58.26 34.83 4.84
CA LYS A 590 -59.49 34.04 5.04
C LYS A 590 -60.01 34.15 6.46
N LEU A 591 -59.14 34.10 7.47
CA LEU A 591 -59.52 34.24 8.87
C LEU A 591 -60.16 35.62 9.12
N ARG A 592 -59.52 36.68 8.65
CA ARG A 592 -60.09 38.03 8.69
C ARG A 592 -61.40 38.13 7.91
N GLY A 593 -61.47 37.50 6.74
CA GLY A 593 -62.69 37.46 5.91
C GLY A 593 -63.87 36.77 6.61
N MET A 594 -63.62 35.89 7.58
CA MET A 594 -64.65 35.28 8.44
C MET A 594 -65.13 36.22 9.56
N GLY A 595 -64.42 37.31 9.82
CA GLY A 595 -64.69 38.25 10.92
C GLY A 595 -63.86 37.98 12.19
N VAL A 596 -62.91 37.04 12.15
CA VAL A 596 -62.03 36.72 13.27
C VAL A 596 -60.98 37.82 13.43
N ARG A 597 -60.74 38.23 14.68
CA ARG A 597 -59.70 39.19 15.07
C ARG A 597 -58.32 38.50 15.06
N LEU A 598 -57.28 39.17 14.59
CA LEU A 598 -55.90 38.67 14.51
C LEU A 598 -54.93 39.63 15.20
N SER A 599 -54.25 39.17 16.25
CA SER A 599 -53.23 39.97 16.95
C SER A 599 -51.84 39.35 16.83
N LEU A 600 -50.85 40.23 16.86
CA LEU A 600 -49.44 39.84 16.82
C LEU A 600 -48.91 39.77 18.25
N ASP A 601 -48.44 38.61 18.65
CA ASP A 601 -47.97 38.30 20.00
C ASP A 601 -46.44 38.32 20.11
N ASP A 602 -45.93 38.47 21.34
CA ASP A 602 -44.50 38.53 21.70
C ASP A 602 -43.69 39.62 20.96
N PHE A 603 -44.33 40.73 20.56
CA PHE A 603 -43.71 41.72 19.67
C PHE A 603 -42.49 42.41 20.29
N GLY A 604 -41.39 42.43 19.54
CA GLY A 604 -40.14 43.12 19.91
C GLY A 604 -39.05 42.19 20.43
N THR A 605 -39.35 40.89 20.60
CA THR A 605 -38.38 39.86 21.00
C THR A 605 -37.64 39.24 19.80
N GLY A 606 -38.12 39.46 18.56
CA GLY A 606 -37.63 38.83 17.33
C GLY A 606 -37.22 39.79 16.20
N TYR A 607 -37.13 39.25 14.98
CA TYR A 607 -36.77 39.99 13.76
C TYR A 607 -38.01 40.59 13.07
N SER A 608 -38.44 41.76 13.56
CA SER A 608 -39.56 42.48 12.95
C SER A 608 -39.12 43.24 11.71
N SER A 609 -39.58 42.77 10.55
CA SER A 609 -39.54 43.59 9.34
C SER A 609 -40.81 44.44 9.25
N LEU A 610 -40.66 45.73 9.53
CA LEU A 610 -41.73 46.73 9.47
C LEU A 610 -42.50 46.72 8.13
N SER A 611 -41.84 46.30 7.04
CA SER A 611 -42.51 46.17 5.74
C SER A 611 -43.57 45.07 5.71
N TYR A 612 -43.40 43.99 6.48
CA TYR A 612 -44.41 42.92 6.58
C TYR A 612 -45.55 43.32 7.51
N LEU A 613 -45.24 43.95 8.64
CA LEU A 613 -46.26 44.39 9.60
C LEU A 613 -47.33 45.29 8.93
N LYS A 614 -46.90 46.20 8.04
CA LYS A 614 -47.82 47.07 7.27
C LYS A 614 -48.73 46.31 6.30
N GLN A 615 -48.31 45.15 5.81
CA GLN A 615 -49.02 44.41 4.76
C GLN A 615 -49.98 43.35 5.31
N LEU A 616 -49.98 43.11 6.62
CA LEU A 616 -50.66 41.98 7.23
C LEU A 616 -51.94 42.41 7.94
N PRO A 617 -52.95 41.53 8.00
CA PRO A 617 -54.30 41.85 8.46
C PRO A 617 -54.44 41.86 9.99
N PHE A 618 -53.43 42.30 10.75
CA PHE A 618 -53.49 42.37 12.21
C PHE A 618 -54.28 43.61 12.67
N HIS A 619 -55.06 43.48 13.75
CA HIS A 619 -55.76 44.61 14.39
C HIS A 619 -55.06 45.09 15.66
N ALA A 620 -54.36 44.20 16.36
CA ALA A 620 -53.69 44.51 17.61
C ALA A 620 -52.27 43.94 17.67
N LEU A 621 -51.48 44.52 18.58
CA LEU A 621 -50.11 44.13 18.87
C LEU A 621 -49.96 43.98 20.39
N LYS A 622 -49.45 42.84 20.84
CA LYS A 622 -49.16 42.55 22.24
C LYS A 622 -47.68 42.82 22.53
N ILE A 623 -47.41 43.67 23.52
CA ILE A 623 -46.05 43.95 24.00
C ILE A 623 -45.65 42.87 24.99
N ASP A 624 -44.56 42.16 24.68
CA ASP A 624 -44.05 41.09 25.52
C ASP A 624 -43.72 41.57 26.95
N GLN A 625 -44.04 40.70 27.92
CA GLN A 625 -43.82 40.94 29.35
C GLN A 625 -42.36 41.23 29.70
N SER A 626 -41.37 40.79 28.91
CA SER A 626 -39.96 41.01 29.24
C SER A 626 -39.55 42.49 29.18
N PHE A 627 -40.27 43.29 28.39
CA PHE A 627 -40.11 44.75 28.36
C PHE A 627 -40.95 45.42 29.45
N VAL A 628 -42.21 44.99 29.62
CA VAL A 628 -43.15 45.57 30.59
C VAL A 628 -42.70 45.39 32.05
N ARG A 629 -42.05 44.27 32.38
CA ARG A 629 -41.56 44.02 33.75
C ARG A 629 -40.54 45.04 34.24
N ARG A 630 -39.82 45.69 33.34
CA ARG A 630 -38.66 46.54 33.66
C ARG A 630 -38.93 48.04 33.54
N ILE A 631 -40.12 48.43 33.08
CA ILE A 631 -40.57 49.82 33.06
C ILE A 631 -41.15 50.24 34.43
N PRO A 632 -41.03 51.52 34.83
CA PRO A 632 -40.34 52.61 34.14
C PRO A 632 -38.82 52.70 34.42
N ASP A 633 -38.30 51.87 35.31
CA ASP A 633 -36.96 52.05 35.91
C ASP A 633 -35.79 51.81 34.92
N GLN A 634 -35.94 50.90 33.95
CA GLN A 634 -34.94 50.65 32.92
C GLN A 634 -35.15 51.53 31.69
N ALA A 635 -34.24 52.48 31.48
CA ALA A 635 -34.30 53.42 30.34
C ALA A 635 -34.37 52.71 28.97
N GLY A 636 -33.67 51.58 28.81
CA GLY A 636 -33.69 50.82 27.55
C GLY A 636 -35.06 50.23 27.24
N ASP A 637 -35.66 49.51 28.20
CA ASP A 637 -36.98 48.88 28.02
C ASP A 637 -38.10 49.94 27.91
N THR A 638 -37.99 51.03 28.68
CA THR A 638 -38.87 52.20 28.59
C THR A 638 -38.86 52.81 27.18
N GLN A 639 -37.68 52.93 26.56
CA GLN A 639 -37.56 53.42 25.18
C GLN A 639 -38.15 52.45 24.16
N ILE A 640 -38.01 51.14 24.37
CA ILE A 640 -38.60 50.11 23.50
C ILE A 640 -40.13 50.19 23.56
N VAL A 641 -40.72 50.15 24.75
CA VAL A 641 -42.18 50.21 24.93
C VAL A 641 -42.77 51.48 24.31
N THR A 642 -42.17 52.65 24.56
CA THR A 642 -42.64 53.93 23.95
C THR A 642 -42.51 53.94 22.43
N THR A 643 -41.48 53.30 21.87
CA THR A 643 -41.30 53.16 20.43
C THR A 643 -42.37 52.24 19.83
N ILE A 644 -42.67 51.12 20.49
CA ILE A 644 -43.73 50.18 20.06
C ILE A 644 -45.09 50.88 20.07
N LEU A 645 -45.42 51.63 21.13
CA LEU A 645 -46.66 52.41 21.22
C LEU A 645 -46.79 53.43 20.08
N ALA A 646 -45.70 54.16 19.79
CA ALA A 646 -45.68 55.13 18.69
C ALA A 646 -45.84 54.45 17.31
N LEU A 647 -45.21 53.29 17.11
CA LEU A 647 -45.31 52.50 15.89
C LEU A 647 -46.74 52.00 15.66
N ALA A 648 -47.34 51.37 16.67
CA ALA A 648 -48.70 50.84 16.59
C ALA A 648 -49.71 51.93 16.27
N LYS A 649 -49.60 53.09 16.94
CA LYS A 649 -50.41 54.28 16.64
C LYS A 649 -50.25 54.75 15.19
N GLY A 650 -49.02 54.72 14.66
CA GLY A 650 -48.74 55.08 13.26
C GLY A 650 -49.32 54.10 12.23
N LEU A 651 -49.53 52.84 12.62
CA LEU A 651 -50.12 51.79 11.80
C LEU A 651 -51.63 51.60 12.02
N GLY A 652 -52.21 52.28 13.01
CA GLY A 652 -53.61 52.11 13.40
C GLY A 652 -53.90 50.75 14.05
N LEU A 653 -52.92 50.20 14.77
CA LEU A 653 -53.04 48.97 15.53
C LEU A 653 -53.33 49.29 17.00
N GLU A 654 -54.25 48.53 17.60
CA GLU A 654 -54.47 48.52 19.05
C GLU A 654 -53.24 47.92 19.77
N VAL A 655 -52.99 48.33 21.03
CA VAL A 655 -51.86 47.82 21.82
C VAL A 655 -52.33 47.22 23.12
N ILE A 656 -51.86 46.00 23.39
CA ILE A 656 -52.09 45.27 24.64
C ILE A 656 -50.73 45.07 25.32
N ALA A 657 -50.54 45.59 26.53
CA ALA A 657 -49.32 45.37 27.30
C ALA A 657 -49.45 44.17 28.24
N GLU A 658 -48.53 43.20 28.13
CA GLU A 658 -48.56 41.99 28.95
C GLU A 658 -47.67 42.08 30.20
N GLY A 659 -47.98 41.27 31.21
CA GLY A 659 -47.14 41.15 32.39
C GLY A 659 -47.15 42.39 33.30
N ILE A 660 -48.26 43.13 33.34
CA ILE A 660 -48.43 44.24 34.30
C ILE A 660 -48.57 43.67 35.70
N GLU A 661 -47.57 43.88 36.54
CA GLU A 661 -47.48 43.34 37.90
C GLU A 661 -47.55 44.44 38.97
N THR A 662 -47.22 45.70 38.63
CA THR A 662 -47.18 46.83 39.58
C THR A 662 -48.02 48.02 39.12
N SER A 663 -48.52 48.82 40.08
CA SER A 663 -49.25 50.05 39.76
C SER A 663 -48.41 51.06 38.96
N GLN A 664 -47.09 51.10 39.18
CA GLN A 664 -46.19 51.99 38.44
C GLN A 664 -46.13 51.62 36.95
N GLN A 665 -46.09 50.32 36.63
CA GLN A 665 -46.16 49.84 35.24
C GLN A 665 -47.50 50.22 34.60
N TYR A 666 -48.60 50.02 35.33
CA TYR A 666 -49.95 50.37 34.89
C TYR A 666 -50.07 51.87 34.57
N ASP A 667 -49.67 52.73 35.51
CA ASP A 667 -49.74 54.18 35.35
C ASP A 667 -48.85 54.65 34.19
N PHE A 668 -47.63 54.13 34.07
CA PHE A 668 -46.75 54.43 32.95
C PHE A 668 -47.39 54.07 31.60
N LEU A 669 -47.95 52.87 31.47
CA LEU A 669 -48.56 52.41 30.21
C LEU A 669 -49.79 53.25 29.85
N ARG A 670 -50.66 53.54 30.83
CA ARG A 670 -51.84 54.40 30.63
C ARG A 670 -51.43 55.81 30.20
N GLU A 671 -50.47 56.42 30.89
CA GLU A 671 -50.01 57.79 30.59
C GLU A 671 -49.33 57.91 29.23
N ASN A 672 -48.68 56.84 28.76
CA ASN A 672 -48.07 56.78 27.42
C ASN A 672 -49.07 56.37 26.33
N GLY A 673 -50.36 56.21 26.65
CA GLY A 673 -51.43 55.96 25.69
C GLY A 673 -51.56 54.50 25.24
N CYS A 674 -51.14 53.54 26.07
CA CYS A 674 -51.49 52.14 25.88
C CYS A 674 -52.99 51.93 26.16
N GLU A 675 -53.70 51.24 25.26
CA GLU A 675 -55.15 51.09 25.32
C GLU A 675 -55.56 49.95 26.25
N PHE A 676 -54.91 48.79 26.10
CA PHE A 676 -55.25 47.57 26.81
C PHE A 676 -54.06 47.02 27.59
N GLY A 677 -54.36 46.25 28.63
CA GLY A 677 -53.33 45.59 29.42
C GLY A 677 -53.79 44.29 30.06
N GLN A 678 -52.82 43.44 30.34
CA GLN A 678 -52.98 42.14 30.97
C GLN A 678 -51.82 41.90 31.95
N GLY A 679 -52.11 41.26 33.08
CA GLY A 679 -51.08 40.95 34.07
C GLY A 679 -51.62 40.58 35.44
N TYR A 680 -50.70 40.24 36.34
CA TYR A 680 -51.05 39.76 37.69
C TYR A 680 -51.58 40.86 38.61
N LEU A 681 -51.34 42.14 38.27
CA LEU A 681 -51.96 43.26 38.99
C LEU A 681 -53.49 43.20 38.91
N MET A 682 -54.03 42.79 37.76
CA MET A 682 -55.47 42.68 37.53
C MET A 682 -55.99 41.33 38.00
N SER A 683 -55.47 40.24 37.43
CA SER A 683 -55.80 38.88 37.86
C SER A 683 -54.79 37.89 37.30
N ARG A 684 -54.49 36.86 38.08
CA ARG A 684 -53.78 35.68 37.58
C ARG A 684 -54.72 34.85 36.67
N PRO A 685 -54.17 34.00 35.78
CA PRO A 685 -54.97 33.02 35.05
C PRO A 685 -55.75 32.11 35.99
N GLN A 686 -57.07 32.07 35.86
CA GLN A 686 -57.96 31.34 36.78
C GLN A 686 -58.96 30.43 36.05
N PRO A 687 -59.49 29.39 36.73
CA PRO A 687 -60.57 28.57 36.18
C PRO A 687 -61.82 29.39 35.83
N ALA A 688 -62.60 28.87 34.88
CA ALA A 688 -63.79 29.54 34.36
C ALA A 688 -64.75 30.03 35.47
N ASP A 689 -65.03 29.21 36.48
CA ASP A 689 -65.98 29.54 37.54
C ASP A 689 -65.56 30.76 38.37
N ARG A 690 -64.25 30.89 38.65
CA ARG A 690 -63.72 32.03 39.41
C ARG A 690 -63.70 33.30 38.57
N LEU A 691 -63.35 33.18 37.30
CA LEU A 691 -63.33 34.32 36.40
C LEU A 691 -64.75 34.85 36.13
N ALA A 692 -65.74 33.96 36.02
CA ALA A 692 -67.14 34.32 35.82
C ALA A 692 -67.75 35.18 36.96
N ALA A 693 -67.09 35.24 38.12
CA ALA A 693 -67.44 36.12 39.22
C ALA A 693 -66.80 37.52 39.09
N LEU A 694 -65.66 37.62 38.42
CA LEU A 694 -64.97 38.89 38.14
C LEU A 694 -65.57 39.63 36.93
N ILE A 695 -66.16 38.88 35.99
CA ILE A 695 -66.85 39.44 34.83
C ILE A 695 -68.07 40.24 35.29
N GLY A 696 -68.04 41.56 35.09
CA GLY A 696 -69.10 42.49 35.51
C GLY A 696 -68.73 43.39 36.70
N GLU A 697 -67.64 43.11 37.41
CA GLU A 697 -67.03 44.01 38.39
C GLU A 697 -65.88 44.81 37.74
N LYS A 698 -65.58 46.03 38.23
CA LYS A 698 -64.34 46.72 37.82
C LYS A 698 -63.17 45.87 38.31
N ALA A 699 -62.30 45.43 37.40
CA ALA A 699 -61.19 44.50 37.72
C ALA A 699 -60.15 45.08 38.71
N MET A 700 -60.21 46.39 38.97
CA MET A 700 -59.41 47.06 39.99
C MET A 700 -60.13 47.02 41.35
N PRO A 701 -59.49 46.53 42.42
CA PRO A 701 -59.86 46.96 43.78
C PRO A 701 -59.77 48.48 43.81
N ARG A 702 -60.77 49.18 44.38
CA ARG A 702 -60.65 50.62 44.66
C ARG A 702 -59.33 50.85 45.41
N LEU A 703 -58.37 51.51 44.76
CA LEU A 703 -57.20 52.06 45.43
C LEU A 703 -57.70 53.07 46.45
N ALA A 704 -57.42 52.81 47.73
CA ALA A 704 -57.66 53.73 48.84
C ALA A 704 -56.51 54.75 48.93
#